data_AF-A0A162PAW2-F1
#
_entry.id   AF-A0A162PAW2-F1
#
_cell.length_a   1.000
_cell.length_b   1.000
_cell.length_c   1.000
_cell.angle_alpha   90.00
_cell.angle_beta   90.00
_cell.angle_gamma   90.00
#
_symmetry.space_group_name_H-M   'P 1'
#
loop_
_entity.id
_entity.type
_entity.pdbx_description
1 polymer ?
#
loop_
_entity_poly.entity_id
_entity_poly.type
_entity_poly.pdbx_seq_one_letter_code
_entity_poly.pdbx_strand_id
1 'polypeptide(L)'
;MKPIKHTGRASLLVLLFALSGCGGGSGDGSPDLAPLKSSQAESGASPGAASPATTQTFSELMAKSAQINAQDLAQALEAQSSTPQDSAKAGARTAPISATQVFRFFNTLTEAHFFTSSAAERDAVLASAPYMQYNGPAFFSANQSETTLQPVYRFYNTQTGVHFYTISEQEKAYIQANFAQFKLEGAAYRASITPGVGLMPLYRFYFASKGFHFYTNNEAEVASIRANLPQYTFEGVSYYVPNPNPSATVVSPQGGEVPWNTPTTVAIAFSGPFGAPMASPPVCATSDASKVTVNADCSQVTVKRLDARDVVTVSSGGQTAKLSLSSTPQRHWSGSKGATDGYGMVVTADNRALIWSGSHSSYSQVLAQGMARGQQPYLTHPTPIKNMAGNGPLTDVVQASGGHGSALALSRNGSIWIWGSNDSCTAGTGRYSGEILLPVNVKDAPGTAPLTNVVQAETGAENAVALLDDGRVMYWGTPTFPGVPTMRCLPTLVPGPNGAGVLTNIAQISAGESYYLALTQAGKVYAFGSDNLRGVLGSGTLTGYADKNWPDTVKKSDGSELDNIVQVSAGYGNAMALDADGKVWIWGAGETNGIASYGKKERIPYAAPIPSLSNITMVAAGGPRHNYALDSLGQIWSWAASGQDGTLGDGANNPRGIASSAPPYEDARTPGTVVAENGGGPMTGALSIAASSSGGSALMPDGRVLNWGTNTYAALGQGVDREASGLSWSLHYNYVPVPLRNETNTGSMVLNPANYPNIRRRAR
;
A
#
# COMPACT_ATOMS: atom_id res chain seq x y z
N MET A 1 45.22 -53.04 15.84
CA MET A 1 46.33 -52.88 14.87
C MET A 1 46.09 -51.60 14.07
N LYS A 2 47.12 -50.76 13.94
CA LYS A 2 47.27 -49.49 13.18
C LYS A 2 46.04 -48.88 12.45
N PRO A 3 45.74 -47.58 12.65
CA PRO A 3 44.94 -46.80 11.70
C PRO A 3 45.81 -45.97 10.74
N ILE A 4 45.29 -45.72 9.54
CA ILE A 4 45.88 -44.89 8.49
C ILE A 4 44.98 -43.65 8.27
N LYS A 5 45.58 -42.46 8.48
CA LYS A 5 45.58 -41.17 7.70
C LYS A 5 44.39 -40.86 6.76
N HIS A 6 43.97 -39.62 6.47
CA HIS A 6 44.30 -38.23 6.83
C HIS A 6 43.18 -37.32 6.26
N THR A 7 42.95 -36.16 6.88
CA THR A 7 42.65 -34.81 6.33
C THR A 7 42.13 -34.00 7.53
N GLY A 8 42.66 -32.88 8.00
CA GLY A 8 43.23 -31.70 7.36
C GLY A 8 42.54 -30.50 8.01
N ARG A 9 43.12 -29.95 9.09
CA ARG A 9 42.63 -28.78 9.86
C ARG A 9 43.80 -27.83 10.14
N ALA A 10 43.55 -26.52 10.04
CA ALA A 10 44.00 -25.40 10.89
C ALA A 10 43.92 -24.11 10.03
N SER A 11 43.20 -23.02 10.34
CA SER A 11 43.07 -22.17 11.54
C SER A 11 44.26 -21.23 11.80
N LEU A 12 43.98 -19.94 11.54
CA LEU A 12 44.33 -18.69 12.26
C LEU A 12 45.65 -18.57 13.04
N LEU A 13 46.43 -17.49 12.81
CA LEU A 13 46.80 -16.50 13.86
C LEU A 13 47.44 -15.22 13.30
N VAL A 14 47.27 -14.15 14.07
CA VAL A 14 47.64 -12.72 13.93
C VAL A 14 49.10 -12.45 14.37
N LEU A 15 49.78 -11.42 13.84
CA LEU A 15 50.51 -10.38 14.62
C LEU A 15 51.12 -9.23 13.77
N LEU A 16 51.08 -8.02 14.35
CA LEU A 16 51.69 -6.75 13.93
C LEU A 16 53.24 -6.77 13.96
N PHE A 17 53.89 -5.91 13.16
CA PHE A 17 54.69 -4.74 13.61
C PHE A 17 55.26 -3.95 12.42
N ALA A 18 55.27 -2.62 12.56
CA ALA A 18 55.89 -1.66 11.64
C ALA A 18 57.40 -1.56 11.87
N LEU A 19 58.16 -1.18 10.83
CA LEU A 19 59.31 -0.28 10.94
C LEU A 19 59.72 0.30 9.57
N SER A 20 60.13 1.55 9.65
CA SER A 20 60.53 2.54 8.66
C SER A 20 61.78 2.21 7.83
N GLY A 21 61.80 2.74 6.60
CA GLY A 21 63.01 2.93 5.80
C GLY A 21 62.84 4.15 4.87
N CYS A 22 63.77 5.10 4.98
CA CYS A 22 63.74 6.47 4.47
C CYS A 22 64.73 6.67 3.31
N GLY A 23 64.48 7.66 2.44
CA GLY A 23 65.46 8.36 1.57
C GLY A 23 65.76 7.69 0.22
N GLY A 24 65.98 8.37 -0.91
CA GLY A 24 66.11 9.78 -1.31
C GLY A 24 66.55 9.78 -2.80
N GLY A 25 65.98 10.60 -3.70
CA GLY A 25 66.58 11.82 -4.28
C GLY A 25 67.87 11.56 -5.11
N SER A 26 67.86 11.49 -6.45
CA SER A 26 67.74 12.55 -7.50
C SER A 26 69.08 13.12 -8.00
N GLY A 27 69.19 13.31 -9.32
CA GLY A 27 70.17 14.13 -10.05
C GLY A 27 69.89 14.01 -11.56
N ASP A 28 70.08 14.98 -12.44
CA ASP A 28 70.43 16.40 -12.37
C ASP A 28 70.15 16.98 -13.77
N GLY A 29 69.93 18.30 -13.90
CA GLY A 29 70.01 18.98 -15.20
C GLY A 29 69.21 20.28 -15.29
N SER A 30 69.85 21.40 -14.95
CA SER A 30 69.45 22.77 -15.30
C SER A 30 70.55 23.40 -16.19
N PRO A 31 70.28 24.46 -16.98
CA PRO A 31 70.35 25.81 -16.41
C PRO A 31 69.30 26.83 -16.95
N ASP A 32 68.67 27.57 -16.02
CA ASP A 32 68.74 29.04 -15.78
C ASP A 32 69.13 29.98 -16.98
N LEU A 33 68.48 31.13 -17.30
CA LEU A 33 67.94 32.25 -16.49
C LEU A 33 66.87 33.14 -17.21
N ALA A 34 66.11 33.82 -16.35
CA ALA A 34 64.96 34.78 -16.41
C ALA A 34 65.20 36.15 -17.14
N PRO A 35 64.46 37.30 -16.94
CA PRO A 35 63.32 37.63 -16.04
C PRO A 35 62.25 38.67 -16.54
N LEU A 36 61.15 38.88 -15.77
CA LEU A 36 60.78 40.16 -15.10
C LEU A 36 59.31 40.25 -14.56
N LYS A 37 59.22 40.23 -13.22
CA LYS A 37 58.48 41.06 -12.22
C LYS A 37 56.94 41.32 -12.21
N SER A 38 56.42 41.10 -10.97
CA SER A 38 55.38 41.84 -10.19
C SER A 38 53.91 41.65 -10.61
N SER A 39 52.85 41.78 -9.78
CA SER A 39 52.54 41.71 -8.34
C SER A 39 51.02 41.95 -8.23
N GLN A 40 50.36 41.40 -7.20
CA GLN A 40 49.02 41.77 -6.66
C GLN A 40 47.70 41.29 -7.33
N ALA A 41 46.94 40.54 -6.53
CA ALA A 41 45.56 40.72 -6.06
C ALA A 41 44.35 41.04 -7.00
N GLU A 42 43.31 40.22 -6.75
CA GLU A 42 41.85 40.48 -6.66
C GLU A 42 40.96 40.80 -7.88
N SER A 43 39.85 40.04 -7.89
CA SER A 43 38.48 40.36 -8.33
C SER A 43 38.11 40.26 -9.81
N GLY A 44 37.02 39.52 -10.09
CA GLY A 44 36.33 39.53 -11.38
C GLY A 44 35.61 38.23 -11.70
N ALA A 45 34.35 38.11 -11.27
CA ALA A 45 33.46 36.99 -11.61
C ALA A 45 32.96 37.05 -13.07
N SER A 46 32.84 35.88 -13.73
CA SER A 46 31.93 35.62 -14.86
C SER A 46 31.80 34.10 -15.13
N PRO A 47 30.81 33.61 -15.91
CA PRO A 47 29.64 32.93 -15.37
C PRO A 47 29.53 31.43 -15.73
N GLY A 48 28.80 30.69 -14.89
CA GLY A 48 27.93 29.56 -15.22
C GLY A 48 28.40 28.50 -16.23
N ALA A 49 28.99 27.42 -15.73
CA ALA A 49 28.94 26.13 -16.42
C ALA A 49 27.66 25.39 -15.97
N ALA A 50 26.66 25.33 -16.86
CA ALA A 50 25.49 24.48 -16.69
C ALA A 50 25.93 23.01 -16.56
N SER A 51 25.41 22.30 -15.56
CA SER A 51 25.52 20.84 -15.48
C SER A 51 24.95 20.19 -16.75
N PRO A 52 25.51 19.08 -17.24
CA PRO A 52 24.97 18.41 -18.42
C PRO A 52 23.56 17.90 -18.08
N ALA A 53 22.58 18.32 -18.89
CA ALA A 53 21.22 17.81 -18.83
C ALA A 53 21.24 16.29 -19.09
N THR A 54 20.67 15.52 -18.18
CA THR A 54 20.49 14.07 -18.34
C THR A 54 19.52 13.83 -19.50
N THR A 55 20.00 13.33 -20.64
CA THR A 55 19.15 12.93 -21.76
C THR A 55 18.31 11.71 -21.33
N GLN A 56 16.98 11.86 -21.30
CA GLN A 56 16.07 10.75 -21.00
C GLN A 56 16.15 9.67 -22.08
N THR A 57 16.13 8.41 -21.68
CA THR A 57 16.16 7.25 -22.60
C THR A 57 14.81 7.06 -23.31
N PHE A 58 14.81 6.43 -24.49
CA PHE A 58 13.58 6.12 -25.22
C PHE A 58 12.58 5.32 -24.37
N SER A 59 13.07 4.38 -23.55
CA SER A 59 12.21 3.57 -22.67
C SER A 59 11.58 4.37 -21.53
N GLU A 60 12.31 5.33 -20.94
CA GLU A 60 11.77 6.23 -19.91
C GLU A 60 10.69 7.14 -20.49
N LEU A 61 10.91 7.65 -21.72
CA LEU A 61 9.92 8.45 -22.42
C LEU A 61 8.66 7.63 -22.74
N MET A 62 8.80 6.37 -23.17
CA MET A 62 7.65 5.47 -23.41
C MET A 62 6.91 5.12 -22.13
N ALA A 63 7.61 4.87 -21.02
CA ALA A 63 6.97 4.65 -19.72
C ALA A 63 6.15 5.88 -19.27
N LYS A 64 6.65 7.09 -19.52
CA LYS A 64 5.91 8.33 -19.26
C LYS A 64 4.69 8.49 -20.19
N SER A 65 4.79 8.08 -21.46
CA SER A 65 3.64 8.00 -22.37
C SER A 65 2.52 7.15 -21.77
N ALA A 66 2.86 5.96 -21.25
CA ALA A 66 1.89 5.06 -20.63
C ALA A 66 1.24 5.64 -19.37
N GLN A 67 2.01 6.35 -18.54
CA GLN A 67 1.46 7.05 -17.38
C GLN A 67 0.44 8.12 -17.78
N ILE A 68 0.68 8.86 -18.87
CA ILE A 68 -0.25 9.88 -19.37
C ILE A 68 -1.56 9.23 -19.83
N ASN A 69 -1.51 8.12 -20.57
CA ASN A 69 -2.71 7.40 -20.96
C ASN A 69 -3.54 6.94 -19.75
N ALA A 70 -2.88 6.37 -18.75
CA ALA A 70 -3.53 5.92 -17.52
C ALA A 70 -4.17 7.09 -16.75
N GLN A 71 -3.51 8.25 -16.70
CA GLN A 71 -4.03 9.45 -16.06
C GLN A 71 -5.29 9.99 -16.76
N ASP A 72 -5.31 10.02 -18.09
CA ASP A 72 -6.47 10.49 -18.83
C ASP A 72 -7.68 9.58 -18.66
N LEU A 73 -7.47 8.25 -18.64
CA LEU A 73 -8.53 7.28 -18.35
C LEU A 73 -9.12 7.52 -16.95
N ALA A 74 -8.25 7.73 -15.94
CA ALA A 74 -8.69 8.00 -14.58
C ALA A 74 -9.47 9.32 -14.49
N GLN A 75 -8.99 10.40 -15.12
CA GLN A 75 -9.68 11.69 -15.15
C GLN A 75 -11.04 11.60 -15.86
N ALA A 76 -11.12 10.89 -16.98
CA ALA A 76 -12.36 10.71 -17.70
C ALA A 76 -13.39 9.92 -16.88
N LEU A 77 -12.94 8.92 -16.12
CA LEU A 77 -13.78 8.14 -15.21
C LEU A 77 -14.29 8.99 -14.03
N GLU A 78 -13.42 9.82 -13.43
CA GLU A 78 -13.81 10.76 -12.37
C GLU A 78 -14.85 11.77 -12.88
N ALA A 79 -14.66 12.33 -14.07
CA ALA A 79 -15.60 13.27 -14.68
C ALA A 79 -16.99 12.64 -14.89
N GLN A 80 -17.05 11.37 -15.31
CA GLN A 80 -18.30 10.62 -15.48
C GLN A 80 -19.04 10.39 -14.15
N SER A 81 -18.33 10.36 -13.01
CA SER A 81 -18.92 10.15 -11.68
C SER A 81 -19.52 11.42 -11.05
N SER A 82 -19.17 12.61 -11.55
CA SER A 82 -19.45 13.90 -10.92
C SER A 82 -20.78 14.58 -11.31
N THR A 83 -21.52 14.04 -12.28
CA THR A 83 -22.79 14.63 -12.79
C THR A 83 -24.01 14.06 -12.04
N PRO A 84 -24.69 14.83 -11.15
CA PRO A 84 -25.65 14.26 -10.20
C PRO A 84 -27.04 13.91 -10.75
N GLN A 85 -27.33 14.10 -12.04
CA GLN A 85 -28.71 14.01 -12.54
C GLN A 85 -28.95 13.17 -13.81
N ASP A 86 -27.92 12.56 -14.39
CA ASP A 86 -28.07 11.74 -15.61
C ASP A 86 -27.52 10.31 -15.48
N SER A 87 -26.98 9.89 -14.33
CA SER A 87 -26.46 8.53 -14.15
C SER A 87 -27.53 7.43 -14.26
N ALA A 88 -28.81 7.76 -14.00
CA ALA A 88 -29.93 6.87 -14.27
C ALA A 88 -30.32 6.78 -15.76
N LYS A 89 -29.83 7.70 -16.61
CA LYS A 89 -30.01 7.70 -18.08
C LYS A 89 -28.74 7.30 -18.85
N ALA A 90 -27.56 7.39 -18.25
CA ALA A 90 -26.28 7.07 -18.89
C ALA A 90 -26.07 5.56 -19.15
N GLY A 91 -26.87 4.69 -18.53
CA GLY A 91 -26.71 3.23 -18.57
C GLY A 91 -27.40 2.49 -19.71
N ALA A 92 -28.24 3.14 -20.53
CA ALA A 92 -28.91 2.46 -21.63
C ALA A 92 -28.77 3.28 -22.92
N ARG A 93 -27.72 2.99 -23.71
CA ARG A 93 -27.75 3.38 -25.11
C ARG A 93 -28.99 2.71 -25.72
N THR A 94 -29.90 3.50 -26.28
CA THR A 94 -31.11 2.98 -26.92
C THR A 94 -30.82 2.35 -28.28
N ALA A 95 -29.67 2.67 -28.89
CA ALA A 95 -29.20 2.12 -30.14
C ALA A 95 -27.84 1.41 -29.96
N PRO A 96 -27.64 0.24 -30.59
CA PRO A 96 -26.37 -0.47 -30.56
C PRO A 96 -25.25 0.34 -31.22
N ILE A 97 -24.01 0.11 -30.78
CA ILE A 97 -22.83 0.71 -31.40
C ILE A 97 -22.63 0.10 -32.79
N SER A 98 -22.54 0.93 -33.82
CA SER A 98 -22.16 0.48 -35.16
C SER A 98 -20.70 0.02 -35.16
N ALA A 99 -20.47 -1.29 -35.01
CA ALA A 99 -19.14 -1.86 -34.86
C ALA A 99 -18.57 -2.42 -36.17
N THR A 100 -17.25 -2.32 -36.35
CA THR A 100 -16.49 -2.93 -37.45
C THR A 100 -15.35 -3.78 -36.91
N GLN A 101 -14.96 -4.82 -37.64
CA GLN A 101 -13.83 -5.68 -37.25
C GLN A 101 -12.51 -4.94 -37.40
N VAL A 102 -11.61 -5.15 -36.44
CA VAL A 102 -10.20 -4.76 -36.53
C VAL A 102 -9.39 -6.01 -36.87
N PHE A 103 -8.76 -5.98 -38.02
CA PHE A 103 -7.90 -7.01 -38.57
C PHE A 103 -6.51 -6.93 -37.94
N ARG A 104 -5.95 -8.07 -37.52
CA ARG A 104 -4.62 -8.17 -36.94
C ARG A 104 -3.67 -8.90 -37.88
N PHE A 105 -2.49 -8.33 -38.07
CA PHE A 105 -1.40 -8.93 -38.81
C PHE A 105 -0.17 -9.03 -37.91
N PHE A 106 0.54 -10.16 -37.97
CA PHE A 106 1.85 -10.34 -37.39
C PHE A 106 2.92 -10.06 -38.44
N ASN A 107 3.76 -9.07 -38.18
CA ASN A 107 4.88 -8.74 -39.06
C ASN A 107 6.07 -9.65 -38.72
N THR A 108 6.43 -10.57 -39.60
CA THR A 108 7.51 -11.55 -39.34
C THR A 108 8.91 -10.92 -39.32
N LEU A 109 9.08 -9.69 -39.81
CA LEU A 109 10.37 -8.99 -39.80
C LEU A 109 10.60 -8.21 -38.51
N THR A 110 9.55 -7.56 -37.98
CA THR A 110 9.64 -6.73 -36.77
C THR A 110 9.17 -7.47 -35.52
N GLU A 111 8.44 -8.57 -35.70
CA GLU A 111 7.65 -9.29 -34.69
C GLU A 111 6.56 -8.43 -34.01
N ALA A 112 6.29 -7.23 -34.56
CA ALA A 112 5.21 -6.38 -34.11
C ALA A 112 3.89 -6.75 -34.77
N HIS A 113 2.79 -6.33 -34.16
CA HIS A 113 1.47 -6.48 -34.74
C HIS A 113 1.01 -5.18 -35.40
N PHE A 114 0.33 -5.32 -36.54
CA PHE A 114 -0.35 -4.24 -37.25
C PHE A 114 -1.86 -4.45 -37.16
N PHE A 115 -2.62 -3.36 -36.95
CA PHE A 115 -4.05 -3.37 -36.74
C PHE A 115 -4.75 -2.40 -37.69
N THR A 116 -5.79 -2.85 -38.38
CA THR A 116 -6.60 -1.97 -39.23
C THR A 116 -8.08 -2.33 -39.18
N SER A 117 -8.94 -1.31 -39.13
CA SER A 117 -10.40 -1.45 -39.31
C SER A 117 -10.82 -1.36 -40.78
N SER A 118 -9.90 -1.02 -41.68
CA SER A 118 -10.16 -0.83 -43.11
C SER A 118 -9.98 -2.15 -43.85
N ALA A 119 -11.08 -2.68 -44.40
CA ALA A 119 -11.04 -3.86 -45.26
C ALA A 119 -10.16 -3.63 -46.50
N ALA A 120 -10.17 -2.42 -47.06
CA ALA A 120 -9.31 -2.06 -48.19
C ALA A 120 -7.82 -2.05 -47.82
N GLU A 121 -7.45 -1.57 -46.63
CA GLU A 121 -6.07 -1.60 -46.15
C GLU A 121 -5.63 -3.04 -45.85
N ARG A 122 -6.51 -3.85 -45.24
CA ARG A 122 -6.28 -5.30 -45.05
C ARG A 122 -5.98 -5.98 -46.39
N ASP A 123 -6.81 -5.74 -47.41
CA ASP A 123 -6.68 -6.36 -48.72
C ASP A 123 -5.41 -5.88 -49.44
N ALA A 124 -5.06 -4.60 -49.30
CA ALA A 124 -3.79 -4.07 -49.80
C ALA A 124 -2.58 -4.72 -49.12
N VAL A 125 -2.58 -4.86 -47.79
CA VAL A 125 -1.49 -5.51 -47.04
C VAL A 125 -1.33 -6.97 -47.45
N LEU A 126 -2.44 -7.71 -47.58
CA LEU A 126 -2.43 -9.10 -48.06
C LEU A 126 -1.83 -9.22 -49.48
N ALA A 127 -2.10 -8.25 -50.34
CA ALA A 127 -1.61 -8.25 -51.72
C ALA A 127 -0.14 -7.82 -51.84
N SER A 128 0.33 -6.88 -51.00
CA SER A 128 1.61 -6.21 -51.20
C SER A 128 2.69 -6.53 -50.16
N ALA A 129 2.36 -7.14 -49.01
CA ALA A 129 3.29 -7.33 -47.90
C ALA A 129 3.34 -8.81 -47.45
N PRO A 130 4.12 -9.69 -48.13
CA PRO A 130 4.17 -11.12 -47.81
C PRO A 130 4.72 -11.44 -46.42
N TYR A 131 5.40 -10.50 -45.76
CA TYR A 131 5.87 -10.61 -44.38
C TYR A 131 4.79 -10.28 -43.33
N MET A 132 3.61 -9.83 -43.75
CA MET A 132 2.47 -9.56 -42.86
C MET A 132 1.54 -10.78 -42.82
N GLN A 133 1.68 -11.61 -41.80
CA GLN A 133 0.84 -12.79 -41.59
C GLN A 133 -0.51 -12.39 -41.01
N TYR A 134 -1.60 -12.66 -41.74
CA TYR A 134 -2.95 -12.33 -41.27
C TYR A 134 -3.41 -13.30 -40.17
N ASN A 135 -3.73 -12.77 -38.99
CA ASN A 135 -4.21 -13.55 -37.84
C ASN A 135 -5.73 -13.52 -37.69
N GLY A 136 -6.46 -12.93 -38.65
CA GLY A 136 -7.90 -12.76 -38.56
C GLY A 136 -8.34 -11.49 -37.83
N PRO A 137 -9.66 -11.37 -37.56
CA PRO A 137 -10.21 -10.34 -36.69
C PRO A 137 -9.67 -10.49 -35.26
N ALA A 138 -9.16 -9.41 -34.66
CA ALA A 138 -8.71 -9.40 -33.27
C ALA A 138 -9.78 -8.90 -32.30
N PHE A 139 -10.44 -7.80 -32.64
CA PHE A 139 -11.50 -7.18 -31.84
C PHE A 139 -12.42 -6.36 -32.74
N PHE A 140 -13.47 -5.79 -32.16
CA PHE A 140 -14.35 -4.84 -32.86
C PHE A 140 -14.02 -3.42 -32.42
N SER A 141 -14.11 -2.44 -33.33
CA SER A 141 -14.01 -1.01 -33.03
C SER A 141 -15.30 -0.31 -33.46
N ALA A 142 -15.56 0.89 -32.95
CA ALA A 142 -16.68 1.67 -33.46
C ALA A 142 -16.33 2.23 -34.85
N ASN A 143 -17.32 2.24 -35.74
CA ASN A 143 -17.16 2.80 -37.08
C ASN A 143 -16.74 4.28 -36.99
N GLN A 144 -15.97 4.75 -37.97
CA GLN A 144 -15.50 6.14 -37.98
C GLN A 144 -16.64 7.17 -38.01
N SER A 145 -17.84 6.76 -38.48
CA SER A 145 -19.07 7.54 -38.46
C SER A 145 -19.69 7.71 -37.06
N GLU A 146 -19.32 6.90 -36.07
CA GLU A 146 -19.81 6.98 -34.68
C GLU A 146 -19.15 8.14 -33.92
N THR A 147 -19.53 9.37 -34.26
CA THR A 147 -18.96 10.60 -33.68
C THR A 147 -19.18 10.76 -32.17
N THR A 148 -20.06 9.95 -31.57
CA THR A 148 -20.30 9.89 -30.12
C THR A 148 -19.15 9.27 -29.32
N LEU A 149 -18.21 8.63 -30.00
CA LEU A 149 -17.03 7.97 -29.41
C LEU A 149 -15.74 8.66 -29.84
N GLN A 150 -14.66 8.51 -29.07
CA GLN A 150 -13.40 9.21 -29.30
C GLN A 150 -12.56 8.53 -30.39
N PRO A 151 -11.78 9.30 -31.17
CA PRO A 151 -10.83 8.74 -32.13
C PRO A 151 -9.69 8.01 -31.41
N VAL A 152 -9.25 6.89 -31.99
CA VAL A 152 -7.98 6.23 -31.66
C VAL A 152 -6.96 6.60 -32.72
N TYR A 153 -5.95 7.34 -32.29
CA TYR A 153 -4.88 7.87 -33.13
C TYR A 153 -3.84 6.79 -33.43
N ARG A 154 -3.51 6.63 -34.72
CA ARG A 154 -2.46 5.73 -35.20
C ARG A 154 -1.22 6.52 -35.57
N PHE A 155 -0.08 6.06 -35.09
CA PHE A 155 1.23 6.58 -35.44
C PHE A 155 2.05 5.51 -36.15
N TYR A 156 2.73 5.91 -37.21
CA TYR A 156 3.73 5.09 -37.90
C TYR A 156 5.14 5.47 -37.43
N ASN A 157 5.91 4.50 -36.96
CA ASN A 157 7.32 4.69 -36.65
C ASN A 157 8.16 4.57 -37.92
N THR A 158 8.70 5.69 -38.41
CA THR A 158 9.46 5.72 -39.67
C THR A 158 10.83 5.05 -39.59
N GLN A 159 11.31 4.69 -38.39
CA GLN A 159 12.60 4.01 -38.20
C GLN A 159 12.44 2.49 -38.12
N THR A 160 11.38 2.01 -37.45
CA THR A 160 11.20 0.57 -37.19
C THR A 160 10.07 -0.05 -38.01
N GLY A 161 9.22 0.75 -38.64
CA GLY A 161 8.06 0.28 -39.39
C GLY A 161 6.90 -0.25 -38.53
N VAL A 162 6.95 -0.07 -37.21
CA VAL A 162 5.89 -0.48 -36.28
C VAL A 162 4.88 0.65 -36.06
N HIS A 163 3.70 0.30 -35.54
CA HIS A 163 2.64 1.26 -35.26
C HIS A 163 2.38 1.42 -33.76
N PHE A 164 1.92 2.61 -33.37
CA PHE A 164 1.48 2.93 -32.02
C PHE A 164 0.04 3.48 -32.06
N TYR A 165 -0.77 3.13 -31.05
CA TYR A 165 -2.19 3.48 -31.01
C TYR A 165 -2.53 4.10 -29.65
N THR A 166 -3.22 5.23 -29.66
CA THR A 166 -3.69 5.87 -28.42
C THR A 166 -5.03 6.57 -28.60
N ILE A 167 -5.90 6.47 -27.59
CA ILE A 167 -7.12 7.28 -27.50
C ILE A 167 -6.86 8.63 -26.82
N SER A 168 -5.76 8.73 -26.08
CA SER A 168 -5.47 9.86 -25.20
C SER A 168 -4.92 11.03 -26.02
N GLU A 169 -5.57 12.18 -25.89
CA GLU A 169 -5.14 13.41 -26.57
C GLU A 169 -3.80 13.91 -26.01
N GLN A 170 -3.60 13.77 -24.71
CA GLN A 170 -2.38 14.16 -24.01
C GLN A 170 -1.23 13.23 -24.40
N GLU A 171 -1.46 11.92 -24.48
CA GLU A 171 -0.46 10.94 -24.94
C GLU A 171 -0.12 11.19 -26.41
N LYS A 172 -1.12 11.45 -27.27
CA LYS A 172 -0.91 11.85 -28.68
C LYS A 172 0.02 13.07 -28.77
N ALA A 173 -0.30 14.15 -28.05
CA ALA A 173 0.50 15.36 -28.05
C ALA A 173 1.92 15.12 -27.50
N TYR A 174 2.04 14.30 -26.46
CA TYR A 174 3.32 13.91 -25.87
C TYR A 174 4.16 13.10 -26.86
N ILE A 175 3.58 12.13 -27.57
CA ILE A 175 4.28 11.34 -28.58
C ILE A 175 4.81 12.24 -29.71
N GLN A 176 3.98 13.17 -30.21
CA GLN A 176 4.38 14.11 -31.25
C GLN A 176 5.52 15.03 -30.81
N ALA A 177 5.54 15.44 -29.54
CA ALA A 177 6.55 16.35 -29.02
C ALA A 177 7.89 15.66 -28.70
N ASN A 178 7.87 14.38 -28.32
CA ASN A 178 9.05 13.70 -27.77
C ASN A 178 9.65 12.63 -28.68
N PHE A 179 8.93 12.18 -29.71
CA PHE A 179 9.40 11.13 -30.60
C PHE A 179 9.27 11.53 -32.08
N ALA A 180 10.33 12.11 -32.61
CA ALA A 180 10.38 12.56 -34.01
C ALA A 180 10.11 11.45 -35.03
N GLN A 181 10.40 10.19 -34.66
CA GLN A 181 10.19 9.00 -35.49
C GLN A 181 8.73 8.54 -35.58
N PHE A 182 7.86 8.93 -34.66
CA PHE A 182 6.44 8.59 -34.72
C PHE A 182 5.68 9.68 -35.50
N LYS A 183 5.19 9.33 -36.69
CA LYS A 183 4.36 10.21 -37.54
C LYS A 183 2.89 9.85 -37.34
N LEU A 184 2.10 10.86 -36.97
CA LEU A 184 0.65 10.71 -36.83
C LEU A 184 0.02 10.48 -38.21
N GLU A 185 -0.68 9.37 -38.38
CA GLU A 185 -1.44 9.04 -39.60
C GLU A 185 -2.91 9.47 -39.51
N GLY A 186 -3.37 9.83 -38.30
CA GLY A 186 -4.74 10.25 -38.03
C GLY A 186 -5.51 9.21 -37.20
N ALA A 187 -6.84 9.27 -37.25
CA ALA A 187 -7.70 8.34 -36.54
C ALA A 187 -7.83 7.02 -37.32
N ALA A 188 -7.44 5.90 -36.72
CA ALA A 188 -7.64 4.58 -37.33
C ALA A 188 -9.10 4.10 -37.19
N TYR A 189 -9.68 4.28 -36.01
CA TYR A 189 -11.06 3.92 -35.68
C TYR A 189 -11.52 4.72 -34.46
N ARG A 190 -12.74 4.46 -33.97
CA ARG A 190 -13.26 5.08 -32.74
C ARG A 190 -13.46 4.05 -31.63
N ALA A 191 -13.32 4.51 -30.38
CA ALA A 191 -13.46 3.73 -29.16
C ALA A 191 -13.89 4.64 -27.99
N SER A 192 -14.09 4.08 -26.81
CA SER A 192 -14.44 4.84 -25.61
C SER A 192 -13.25 4.94 -24.66
N ILE A 193 -13.00 6.12 -24.11
CA ILE A 193 -12.00 6.30 -23.06
C ILE A 193 -12.50 5.83 -21.69
N THR A 194 -13.81 5.77 -21.48
CA THR A 194 -14.43 5.27 -20.25
C THR A 194 -15.16 3.93 -20.47
N PRO A 195 -15.31 3.10 -19.41
CA PRO A 195 -16.13 1.90 -19.49
C PRO A 195 -17.62 2.25 -19.68
N GLY A 196 -18.39 1.30 -20.18
CA GLY A 196 -19.82 1.45 -20.32
C GLY A 196 -20.50 0.22 -20.91
N VAL A 197 -21.83 0.28 -20.95
CA VAL A 197 -22.67 -0.79 -21.47
C VAL A 197 -22.36 -1.03 -22.96
N GLY A 198 -22.17 -2.29 -23.33
CA GLY A 198 -21.80 -2.68 -24.70
C GLY A 198 -20.32 -2.47 -25.04
N LEU A 199 -19.46 -2.20 -24.04
CA LEU A 199 -18.02 -2.01 -24.21
C LEU A 199 -17.23 -3.06 -23.40
N MET A 200 -15.98 -3.31 -23.78
CA MET A 200 -15.04 -4.17 -23.08
C MET A 200 -13.62 -3.56 -23.12
N PRO A 201 -12.74 -3.84 -22.15
CA PRO A 201 -11.39 -3.29 -22.14
C PRO A 201 -10.53 -3.83 -23.29
N LEU A 202 -9.71 -2.97 -23.86
CA LEU A 202 -8.57 -3.32 -24.70
C LEU A 202 -7.28 -3.07 -23.90
N TYR A 203 -6.56 -4.14 -23.62
CA TYR A 203 -5.33 -4.12 -22.84
C TYR A 203 -4.12 -3.82 -23.71
N ARG A 204 -3.11 -3.17 -23.11
CA ARG A 204 -1.87 -2.80 -23.78
C ARG A 204 -0.65 -3.35 -23.03
N PHE A 205 0.31 -3.83 -23.82
CA PHE A 205 1.60 -4.30 -23.35
C PHE A 205 2.72 -3.59 -24.12
N TYR A 206 3.86 -3.36 -23.49
CA TYR A 206 5.04 -2.78 -24.12
C TYR A 206 6.21 -3.76 -24.15
N PHE A 207 6.83 -3.93 -25.31
CA PHE A 207 8.05 -4.72 -25.48
C PHE A 207 9.26 -3.79 -25.59
N ALA A 208 9.90 -3.52 -24.45
CA ALA A 208 10.91 -2.47 -24.32
C ALA A 208 12.13 -2.65 -25.24
N SER A 209 12.65 -3.87 -25.42
CA SER A 209 13.84 -4.08 -26.26
C SER A 209 13.57 -3.93 -27.75
N LYS A 210 12.30 -3.97 -28.18
CA LYS A 210 11.89 -3.81 -29.59
C LYS A 210 11.10 -2.52 -29.86
N GLY A 211 10.69 -1.81 -28.81
CA GLY A 211 10.06 -0.49 -28.92
C GLY A 211 8.67 -0.49 -29.56
N PHE A 212 7.87 -1.56 -29.36
CA PHE A 212 6.50 -1.63 -29.87
C PHE A 212 5.50 -2.08 -28.79
N HIS A 213 4.22 -1.88 -29.09
CA HIS A 213 3.11 -2.28 -28.22
C HIS A 213 2.31 -3.43 -28.80
N PHE A 214 1.74 -4.24 -27.91
CA PHE A 214 0.77 -5.28 -28.23
C PHE A 214 -0.57 -4.95 -27.59
N TYR A 215 -1.67 -5.21 -28.31
CA TYR A 215 -3.03 -4.89 -27.90
C TYR A 215 -3.94 -6.11 -27.99
N THR A 216 -4.74 -6.35 -26.97
CA THR A 216 -5.72 -7.44 -26.96
C THR A 216 -6.88 -7.16 -26.01
N ASN A 217 -8.08 -7.60 -26.37
CA ASN A 217 -9.26 -7.66 -25.50
C ASN A 217 -9.52 -9.09 -24.99
N ASN A 218 -8.65 -10.06 -25.33
CA ASN A 218 -8.78 -11.44 -24.92
C ASN A 218 -8.08 -11.66 -23.58
N GLU A 219 -8.84 -11.84 -22.50
CA GLU A 219 -8.30 -12.04 -21.16
C GLU A 219 -7.42 -13.30 -21.03
N ALA A 220 -7.70 -14.36 -21.79
CA ALA A 220 -6.84 -15.56 -21.79
C ALA A 220 -5.48 -15.28 -22.44
N GLU A 221 -5.45 -14.41 -23.46
CA GLU A 221 -4.20 -13.94 -24.08
C GLU A 221 -3.43 -13.04 -23.10
N VAL A 222 -4.11 -12.14 -22.39
CA VAL A 222 -3.52 -11.32 -21.30
C VAL A 222 -2.89 -12.22 -20.24
N ALA A 223 -3.63 -13.22 -19.75
CA ALA A 223 -3.15 -14.15 -18.73
C ALA A 223 -1.93 -14.94 -19.21
N SER A 224 -1.97 -15.44 -20.45
CA SER A 224 -0.86 -16.18 -21.06
C SER A 224 0.39 -15.33 -21.23
N ILE A 225 0.27 -14.09 -21.73
CA ILE A 225 1.42 -13.17 -21.88
C ILE A 225 2.03 -12.87 -20.51
N ARG A 226 1.22 -12.54 -19.51
CA ARG A 226 1.71 -12.22 -18.15
C ARG A 226 2.37 -13.41 -17.47
N ALA A 227 1.91 -14.63 -17.73
CA ALA A 227 2.47 -15.83 -17.13
C ALA A 227 3.75 -16.30 -17.84
N ASN A 228 3.83 -16.15 -19.17
CA ASN A 228 4.81 -16.87 -19.98
C ASN A 228 5.81 -15.97 -20.72
N LEU A 229 5.56 -14.65 -20.83
CA LEU A 229 6.34 -13.74 -21.67
C LEU A 229 6.82 -12.49 -20.88
N PRO A 230 7.85 -12.63 -20.02
CA PRO A 230 8.33 -11.56 -19.14
C PRO A 230 8.93 -10.35 -19.87
N GLN A 231 9.23 -10.47 -21.16
CA GLN A 231 9.69 -9.37 -22.00
C GLN A 231 8.62 -8.33 -22.32
N TYR A 232 7.34 -8.66 -22.09
CA TYR A 232 6.23 -7.72 -22.20
C TYR A 232 5.91 -7.11 -20.84
N THR A 233 5.93 -5.77 -20.78
CA THR A 233 5.45 -5.01 -19.63
C THR A 233 3.95 -4.78 -19.80
N PHE A 234 3.13 -5.21 -18.84
CA PHE A 234 1.70 -4.95 -18.86
C PHE A 234 1.42 -3.51 -18.43
N GLU A 235 0.76 -2.72 -19.27
CA GLU A 235 0.47 -1.30 -19.01
C GLU A 235 -0.98 -1.05 -18.57
N GLY A 236 -1.81 -2.09 -18.52
CA GLY A 236 -3.21 -1.99 -18.12
C GLY A 236 -4.17 -1.81 -19.30
N VAL A 237 -5.32 -1.19 -19.03
CA VAL A 237 -6.34 -0.86 -20.03
C VAL A 237 -5.89 0.38 -20.79
N SER A 238 -5.89 0.32 -22.12
CA SER A 238 -5.58 1.50 -22.94
C SER A 238 -6.85 2.30 -23.28
N TYR A 239 -7.94 1.60 -23.58
CA TYR A 239 -9.27 2.14 -23.84
C TYR A 239 -10.31 1.00 -23.94
N TYR A 240 -11.57 1.33 -24.16
CA TYR A 240 -12.69 0.39 -24.22
C TYR A 240 -13.27 0.30 -25.64
N VAL A 241 -13.44 -0.91 -26.13
CA VAL A 241 -13.90 -1.22 -27.49
C VAL A 241 -15.28 -1.91 -27.48
N PRO A 242 -16.07 -1.84 -28.56
CA PRO A 242 -17.38 -2.50 -28.63
C PRO A 242 -17.32 -4.00 -28.30
N ASN A 243 -18.24 -4.43 -27.44
CA ASN A 243 -18.36 -5.80 -27.00
C ASN A 243 -19.35 -6.57 -27.89
N PRO A 244 -18.90 -7.57 -28.67
CA PRO A 244 -19.80 -8.37 -29.52
C PRO A 244 -20.67 -9.36 -28.75
N ASN A 245 -20.45 -9.49 -27.44
CA ASN A 245 -21.24 -10.33 -26.55
C ASN A 245 -22.15 -9.46 -25.67
N PRO A 246 -23.21 -10.03 -25.07
CA PRO A 246 -23.97 -9.36 -24.03
C PRO A 246 -23.08 -8.93 -22.88
N SER A 247 -23.44 -7.82 -22.24
CA SER A 247 -22.67 -7.25 -21.14
C SER A 247 -23.57 -6.85 -19.98
N ALA A 248 -22.99 -6.88 -18.78
CA ALA A 248 -23.60 -6.38 -17.57
C ALA A 248 -22.68 -5.33 -16.96
N THR A 249 -23.23 -4.22 -16.50
CA THR A 249 -22.44 -3.15 -15.86
C THR A 249 -23.13 -2.69 -14.59
N VAL A 250 -22.34 -2.46 -13.54
CA VAL A 250 -22.80 -1.90 -12.27
C VAL A 250 -23.13 -0.42 -12.47
N VAL A 251 -24.32 0.01 -12.03
CA VAL A 251 -24.81 1.40 -12.14
C VAL A 251 -24.94 2.11 -10.78
N SER A 252 -24.61 1.45 -9.66
CA SER A 252 -24.69 2.02 -8.29
C SER A 252 -23.85 1.19 -7.31
N PRO A 253 -23.17 1.77 -6.27
CA PRO A 253 -23.43 3.05 -5.61
C PRO A 253 -22.60 4.23 -6.16
N GLN A 254 -23.05 5.46 -5.87
CA GLN A 254 -22.29 6.69 -6.14
C GLN A 254 -20.84 6.56 -5.66
N GLY A 255 -19.89 6.83 -6.56
CA GLY A 255 -18.45 6.69 -6.29
C GLY A 255 -17.86 5.29 -6.50
N GLY A 256 -18.65 4.28 -6.90
CA GLY A 256 -18.15 2.96 -7.25
C GLY A 256 -17.62 2.11 -6.08
N GLU A 257 -17.80 2.56 -4.85
CA GLU A 257 -17.31 1.87 -3.66
C GLU A 257 -18.39 1.06 -2.95
N VAL A 258 -18.10 -0.21 -2.69
CA VAL A 258 -18.92 -1.08 -1.83
C VAL A 258 -18.25 -1.12 -0.44
N PRO A 259 -18.96 -0.77 0.66
CA PRO A 259 -18.42 -0.87 2.01
C PRO A 259 -17.94 -2.28 2.35
N TRP A 260 -16.77 -2.38 3.00
CA TRP A 260 -16.27 -3.66 3.49
C TRP A 260 -17.24 -4.26 4.52
N ASN A 261 -17.62 -5.51 4.31
CA ASN A 261 -18.42 -6.31 5.25
C ASN A 261 -19.84 -5.78 5.56
N THR A 262 -20.42 -4.98 4.66
CA THR A 262 -21.84 -4.58 4.73
C THR A 262 -22.60 -5.19 3.54
N PRO A 263 -23.75 -5.87 3.78
CA PRO A 263 -24.64 -6.28 2.71
C PRO A 263 -25.00 -5.07 1.84
N THR A 264 -24.58 -5.08 0.58
CA THR A 264 -24.75 -3.93 -0.31
C THR A 264 -25.53 -4.34 -1.55
N THR A 265 -26.61 -3.61 -1.82
CA THR A 265 -27.41 -3.76 -3.04
C THR A 265 -26.81 -2.92 -4.16
N VAL A 266 -26.45 -3.59 -5.25
CA VAL A 266 -25.82 -3.04 -6.44
C VAL A 266 -26.84 -3.11 -7.57
N ALA A 267 -27.12 -1.98 -8.22
CA ALA A 267 -27.96 -1.95 -9.41
C ALA A 267 -27.15 -2.38 -10.63
N ILE A 268 -27.74 -3.17 -11.53
CA ILE A 268 -27.07 -3.68 -12.72
C ILE A 268 -27.87 -3.33 -13.97
N ALA A 269 -27.19 -2.76 -14.96
CA ALA A 269 -27.70 -2.58 -16.30
C ALA A 269 -27.20 -3.71 -17.21
N PHE A 270 -28.09 -4.25 -18.03
CA PHE A 270 -27.75 -5.27 -19.03
C PHE A 270 -27.93 -4.75 -20.45
N SER A 271 -27.09 -5.25 -21.35
CA SER A 271 -27.29 -5.08 -22.79
C SER A 271 -27.01 -6.36 -23.55
N GLY A 272 -27.66 -6.49 -24.70
CA GLY A 272 -27.22 -7.39 -25.74
C GLY A 272 -25.90 -6.94 -26.39
N PRO A 273 -25.47 -7.67 -27.44
CA PRO A 273 -24.29 -7.33 -28.24
C PRO A 273 -24.24 -5.86 -28.62
N PHE A 274 -23.06 -5.27 -28.53
CA PHE A 274 -22.77 -3.87 -28.87
C PHE A 274 -23.62 -2.83 -28.12
N GLY A 275 -24.21 -3.20 -26.99
CA GLY A 275 -25.07 -2.29 -26.22
C GLY A 275 -26.53 -2.30 -26.66
N ALA A 276 -26.95 -3.25 -27.50
CA ALA A 276 -28.35 -3.36 -27.94
C ALA A 276 -29.30 -3.58 -26.75
N PRO A 277 -30.55 -3.07 -26.81
CA PRO A 277 -31.58 -3.46 -25.86
C PRO A 277 -31.79 -4.98 -25.86
N MET A 278 -32.00 -5.56 -24.69
CA MET A 278 -32.28 -6.98 -24.59
C MET A 278 -33.69 -7.32 -25.10
N ALA A 279 -33.81 -8.31 -25.98
CA ALA A 279 -35.07 -8.74 -26.57
C ALA A 279 -35.98 -9.56 -25.63
N SER A 280 -35.41 -10.13 -24.56
CA SER A 280 -36.14 -10.89 -23.53
C SER A 280 -35.57 -10.59 -22.13
N PRO A 281 -36.38 -10.70 -21.05
CA PRO A 281 -35.89 -10.51 -19.69
C PRO A 281 -34.68 -11.43 -19.41
N PRO A 282 -33.61 -10.92 -18.77
CA PRO A 282 -32.47 -11.74 -18.38
C PRO A 282 -32.89 -12.80 -17.35
N VAL A 283 -32.25 -13.96 -17.39
CA VAL A 283 -32.30 -14.96 -16.30
C VAL A 283 -30.97 -14.90 -15.55
N CYS A 284 -31.03 -14.68 -14.25
CA CYS A 284 -29.83 -14.65 -13.40
C CYS A 284 -29.73 -15.89 -12.53
N ALA A 285 -28.52 -16.41 -12.42
CA ALA A 285 -28.16 -17.43 -11.46
C ALA A 285 -26.94 -16.96 -10.66
N THR A 286 -26.94 -17.27 -9.37
CA THR A 286 -25.76 -17.13 -8.52
C THR A 286 -25.05 -18.48 -8.44
N SER A 287 -23.73 -18.50 -8.58
CA SER A 287 -22.91 -19.69 -8.33
C SER A 287 -22.76 -19.98 -6.83
N ASP A 288 -23.06 -19.00 -5.97
CA ASP A 288 -22.98 -19.12 -4.52
C ASP A 288 -24.02 -18.23 -3.80
N ALA A 289 -25.14 -18.82 -3.40
CA ALA A 289 -26.24 -18.13 -2.70
C ALA A 289 -25.87 -17.68 -1.27
N SER A 290 -24.76 -18.20 -0.71
CA SER A 290 -24.24 -17.77 0.59
C SER A 290 -23.52 -16.42 0.49
N LYS A 291 -22.94 -16.12 -0.68
CA LYS A 291 -22.17 -14.88 -0.94
C LYS A 291 -22.98 -13.79 -1.61
N VAL A 292 -23.91 -14.15 -2.50
CA VAL A 292 -24.69 -13.20 -3.31
C VAL A 292 -26.14 -13.63 -3.45
N THR A 293 -27.06 -12.68 -3.41
CA THR A 293 -28.48 -12.88 -3.74
C THR A 293 -28.85 -11.97 -4.91
N VAL A 294 -29.53 -12.52 -5.92
CA VAL A 294 -29.95 -11.78 -7.12
C VAL A 294 -31.47 -11.70 -7.12
N ASN A 295 -32.03 -10.54 -7.46
CA ASN A 295 -33.48 -10.40 -7.59
C ASN A 295 -34.00 -11.11 -8.85
N ALA A 296 -35.30 -11.41 -8.86
CA ALA A 296 -35.93 -12.23 -9.90
C ALA A 296 -35.89 -11.61 -11.31
N ASP A 297 -35.81 -10.28 -11.39
CA ASP A 297 -35.71 -9.48 -12.62
C ASP A 297 -34.27 -9.04 -12.94
N CYS A 298 -33.26 -9.58 -12.24
CA CYS A 298 -31.83 -9.31 -12.40
C CYS A 298 -31.36 -7.87 -12.15
N SER A 299 -32.26 -6.91 -11.94
CA SER A 299 -31.94 -5.49 -11.82
C SER A 299 -31.09 -5.15 -10.58
N GLN A 300 -31.03 -6.04 -9.59
CA GLN A 300 -30.30 -5.85 -8.34
C GLN A 300 -29.59 -7.11 -7.87
N VAL A 301 -28.37 -6.91 -7.41
CA VAL A 301 -27.54 -7.93 -6.77
C VAL A 301 -27.18 -7.47 -5.37
N THR A 302 -27.55 -8.25 -4.36
CA THR A 302 -27.15 -8.02 -2.97
C THR A 302 -25.93 -8.88 -2.64
N VAL A 303 -24.80 -8.23 -2.39
CA VAL A 303 -23.54 -8.89 -2.05
C VAL A 303 -23.45 -9.01 -0.54
N LYS A 304 -23.39 -10.25 -0.02
CA LYS A 304 -23.31 -10.56 1.42
C LYS A 304 -21.86 -10.61 1.91
N ARG A 305 -20.92 -11.10 1.07
CA ARG A 305 -19.46 -11.14 1.32
C ARG A 305 -18.70 -10.80 0.04
N LEU A 306 -17.67 -9.97 0.17
CA LEU A 306 -16.97 -9.27 -0.91
C LEU A 306 -15.80 -10.07 -1.54
N ASP A 307 -15.66 -11.35 -1.20
CA ASP A 307 -14.55 -12.23 -1.57
C ASP A 307 -14.81 -13.07 -2.85
N ALA A 308 -15.73 -12.62 -3.71
CA ALA A 308 -16.39 -13.49 -4.67
C ALA A 308 -16.17 -13.00 -6.12
N ARG A 309 -15.20 -13.61 -6.82
CA ARG A 309 -15.02 -13.43 -8.27
C ARG A 309 -16.07 -14.24 -9.04
N ASP A 310 -16.62 -13.69 -10.11
CA ASP A 310 -17.58 -14.34 -11.01
C ASP A 310 -18.84 -14.98 -10.36
N VAL A 311 -19.51 -14.26 -9.44
CA VAL A 311 -20.60 -14.86 -8.64
C VAL A 311 -21.94 -14.92 -9.36
N VAL A 312 -22.19 -13.99 -10.28
CA VAL A 312 -23.48 -13.90 -10.97
C VAL A 312 -23.29 -14.20 -12.44
N THR A 313 -23.95 -15.23 -12.91
CA THR A 313 -24.08 -15.51 -14.34
C THR A 313 -25.44 -15.03 -14.81
N VAL A 314 -25.46 -14.22 -15.84
CA VAL A 314 -26.68 -13.69 -16.45
C VAL A 314 -26.79 -14.23 -17.86
N SER A 315 -27.94 -14.82 -18.17
CA SER A 315 -28.20 -15.46 -19.46
C SER A 315 -29.37 -14.81 -20.17
N SER A 316 -29.24 -14.57 -21.48
CA SER A 316 -30.37 -14.19 -22.34
C SER A 316 -30.14 -14.65 -23.77
N GLY A 317 -31.18 -15.16 -24.43
CA GLY A 317 -31.10 -15.64 -25.82
C GLY A 317 -30.06 -16.74 -26.06
N GLY A 318 -29.72 -17.53 -25.04
CA GLY A 318 -28.67 -18.57 -25.12
C GLY A 318 -27.23 -18.07 -24.90
N GLN A 319 -27.02 -16.80 -24.57
CA GLN A 319 -25.72 -16.21 -24.29
C GLN A 319 -25.58 -15.86 -22.80
N THR A 320 -24.40 -16.08 -22.22
CA THR A 320 -24.08 -15.87 -20.79
C THR A 320 -23.05 -14.76 -20.58
N ALA A 321 -23.31 -13.81 -19.68
CA ALA A 321 -22.36 -12.84 -19.15
C ALA A 321 -22.07 -13.12 -17.68
N LYS A 322 -20.83 -12.88 -17.23
CA LYS A 322 -20.44 -13.00 -15.81
C LYS A 322 -20.24 -11.62 -15.21
N LEU A 323 -20.86 -11.39 -14.06
CA LEU A 323 -20.53 -10.25 -13.22
C LEU A 323 -19.46 -10.69 -12.22
N SER A 324 -18.27 -10.10 -12.36
CA SER A 324 -17.18 -10.27 -11.41
C SER A 324 -17.22 -9.14 -10.38
N LEU A 325 -17.45 -9.49 -9.11
CA LEU A 325 -17.41 -8.56 -8.00
C LEU A 325 -16.08 -8.71 -7.25
N SER A 326 -15.04 -8.04 -7.72
CA SER A 326 -13.78 -8.00 -6.98
C SER A 326 -13.86 -6.95 -5.89
N SER A 327 -13.65 -7.34 -4.62
CA SER A 327 -13.21 -6.35 -3.63
C SER A 327 -11.79 -5.93 -3.94
N THR A 328 -11.60 -4.65 -4.20
CA THR A 328 -10.32 -4.00 -3.95
C THR A 328 -10.21 -3.80 -2.45
N PRO A 329 -9.13 -4.28 -1.80
CA PRO A 329 -8.85 -3.87 -0.44
C PRO A 329 -8.74 -2.34 -0.44
N GLN A 330 -9.57 -1.69 0.37
CA GLN A 330 -9.67 -0.24 0.38
C GLN A 330 -8.40 0.35 0.99
N ARG A 331 -7.95 1.49 0.46
CA ARG A 331 -6.82 2.22 1.06
C ARG A 331 -7.19 2.65 2.48
N HIS A 332 -6.57 2.01 3.47
CA HIS A 332 -6.86 2.28 4.87
C HIS A 332 -6.25 3.62 5.26
N TRP A 333 -7.11 4.62 5.45
CA TRP A 333 -6.71 5.87 6.07
C TRP A 333 -6.41 5.61 7.54
N SER A 334 -5.13 5.64 7.91
CA SER A 334 -4.72 5.60 9.32
C SER A 334 -4.80 7.02 9.89
N GLY A 335 -5.49 7.16 11.03
CA GLY A 335 -5.43 8.37 11.85
C GLY A 335 -4.03 8.53 12.48
N SER A 336 -3.97 8.95 13.74
CA SER A 336 -2.70 8.93 14.46
C SER A 336 -2.17 7.50 14.62
N LYS A 337 -0.95 7.22 14.17
CA LYS A 337 -0.24 5.96 14.47
C LYS A 337 1.05 6.32 15.21
N GLY A 338 1.28 5.70 16.36
CA GLY A 338 2.55 5.87 17.07
C GLY A 338 3.45 4.65 16.92
N ALA A 339 4.74 4.88 17.08
CA ALA A 339 5.77 3.89 16.92
C ALA A 339 6.23 3.29 18.25
N THR A 340 7.13 2.33 18.17
CA THR A 340 7.72 1.65 19.33
C THR A 340 8.81 2.46 20.05
N ASP A 341 9.36 3.51 19.43
CA ASP A 341 10.41 4.37 20.01
C ASP A 341 9.95 5.79 20.41
N GLY A 342 8.64 5.99 20.63
CA GLY A 342 8.15 7.26 21.19
C GLY A 342 8.14 8.42 20.19
N TYR A 343 7.76 8.13 18.95
CA TYR A 343 7.33 9.14 18.00
C TYR A 343 5.90 8.85 17.53
N GLY A 344 5.20 9.90 17.13
CA GLY A 344 3.85 9.79 16.58
C GLY A 344 3.77 10.38 15.19
N MET A 345 2.85 9.85 14.39
CA MET A 345 2.56 10.31 13.05
C MET A 345 1.07 10.49 12.87
N VAL A 346 0.69 11.41 11.98
CA VAL A 346 -0.69 11.61 11.57
C VAL A 346 -0.76 12.04 10.11
N VAL A 347 -1.80 11.62 9.41
CA VAL A 347 -2.14 12.11 8.08
C VAL A 347 -3.24 13.15 8.21
N THR A 348 -3.01 14.35 7.68
CA THR A 348 -3.97 15.46 7.73
C THR A 348 -4.99 15.39 6.60
N ALA A 349 -6.08 16.15 6.76
CA ALA A 349 -7.18 16.24 5.80
C ALA A 349 -6.75 16.72 4.39
N ASP A 350 -5.66 17.47 4.30
CA ASP A 350 -5.04 17.93 3.06
C ASP A 350 -3.96 16.97 2.52
N ASN A 351 -3.94 15.72 3.01
CA ASN A 351 -3.03 14.64 2.59
C ASN A 351 -1.55 14.92 2.86
N ARG A 352 -1.22 15.63 3.95
CA ARG A 352 0.16 15.77 4.44
C ARG A 352 0.42 14.76 5.55
N ALA A 353 1.67 14.28 5.63
CA ALA A 353 2.13 13.51 6.78
C ALA A 353 2.84 14.44 7.77
N LEU A 354 2.38 14.44 9.02
CA LEU A 354 3.06 15.11 10.13
C LEU A 354 3.67 14.08 11.07
N ILE A 355 4.76 14.46 11.71
CA ILE A 355 5.50 13.65 12.68
C ILE A 355 5.89 14.49 13.88
N TRP A 356 6.03 13.85 15.03
CA TRP A 356 6.57 14.47 16.23
C TRP A 356 7.36 13.47 17.05
N SER A 357 8.47 13.94 17.61
CA SER A 357 9.24 13.29 18.66
C SER A 357 10.22 14.31 19.24
N GLY A 358 10.40 14.23 20.54
CA GLY A 358 11.46 14.88 21.29
C GLY A 358 12.67 13.96 21.53
N SER A 359 12.79 12.84 20.80
CA SER A 359 13.88 11.89 21.04
C SER A 359 15.09 12.17 20.16
N HIS A 360 16.27 12.26 20.77
CA HIS A 360 17.58 12.20 20.10
C HIS A 360 18.21 10.80 20.23
N SER A 361 17.40 9.77 20.54
CA SER A 361 17.88 8.39 20.64
C SER A 361 18.41 7.87 19.29
N SER A 362 18.79 6.60 19.27
CA SER A 362 19.26 5.83 18.11
C SER A 362 18.37 5.87 16.85
N TYR A 363 17.23 6.55 16.87
CA TYR A 363 16.25 6.53 15.77
C TYR A 363 15.74 7.91 15.33
N SER A 364 16.37 9.01 15.76
CA SER A 364 15.96 10.38 15.39
C SER A 364 15.85 10.65 13.86
N GLN A 365 16.46 9.84 13.01
CA GLN A 365 16.29 9.85 11.55
C GLN A 365 14.83 9.65 11.09
N VAL A 366 13.97 9.04 11.92
CA VAL A 366 12.53 8.90 11.62
C VAL A 366 11.82 10.25 11.49
N LEU A 367 12.39 11.35 11.98
CA LEU A 367 11.78 12.68 11.87
C LEU A 367 11.79 13.26 10.45
N ALA A 368 12.56 12.66 9.53
CA ALA A 368 12.61 13.02 8.11
C ALA A 368 12.88 14.51 7.83
N GLN A 369 13.73 15.15 8.63
CA GLN A 369 14.11 16.56 8.45
C GLN A 369 15.40 16.76 7.66
N GLY A 370 16.01 15.68 7.16
CA GLY A 370 17.27 15.73 6.39
C GLY A 370 18.53 15.91 7.23
N MET A 371 18.51 15.56 8.52
CA MET A 371 19.65 15.69 9.44
C MET A 371 20.07 14.32 9.97
N ALA A 372 21.36 14.13 10.26
CA ALA A 372 21.86 12.87 10.80
C ALA A 372 21.44 12.66 12.26
N ARG A 373 21.57 11.43 12.76
CA ARG A 373 21.33 11.09 14.17
C ARG A 373 22.05 12.05 15.12
N GLY A 374 21.33 12.53 16.14
CA GLY A 374 21.85 13.44 17.16
C GLY A 374 21.94 14.92 16.75
N GLN A 375 21.64 15.27 15.50
CA GLN A 375 21.55 16.66 15.02
C GLN A 375 20.11 17.16 14.83
N GLN A 376 19.14 16.28 15.02
CA GLN A 376 17.73 16.53 14.73
C GLN A 376 17.08 17.46 15.77
N PRO A 377 16.16 18.37 15.39
CA PRO A 377 15.46 19.20 16.36
C PRO A 377 14.46 18.39 17.19
N TYR A 378 14.15 18.87 18.40
CA TYR A 378 13.05 18.37 19.20
C TYR A 378 11.71 18.79 18.57
N LEU A 379 11.04 17.86 17.88
CA LEU A 379 9.71 18.08 17.30
C LEU A 379 8.65 17.70 18.34
N THR A 380 8.38 18.59 19.27
CA THR A 380 7.52 18.30 20.44
C THR A 380 6.01 18.32 20.14
N HIS A 381 5.65 18.65 18.91
CA HIS A 381 4.28 18.70 18.37
C HIS A 381 4.31 18.33 16.88
N PRO A 382 3.15 18.00 16.27
CA PRO A 382 3.08 17.64 14.86
C PRO A 382 3.80 18.64 13.97
N THR A 383 4.72 18.15 13.16
CA THR A 383 5.55 18.92 12.24
C THR A 383 5.55 18.23 10.88
N PRO A 384 5.46 18.96 9.75
CA PRO A 384 5.48 18.34 8.44
C PRO A 384 6.75 17.50 8.19
N ILE A 385 6.54 16.29 7.69
CA ILE A 385 7.62 15.49 7.11
C ILE A 385 8.07 16.18 5.83
N LYS A 386 9.39 16.33 5.63
CA LYS A 386 9.90 16.91 4.38
C LYS A 386 9.74 15.93 3.22
N ASN A 387 9.56 16.45 2.03
CA ASN A 387 9.60 15.69 0.79
C ASN A 387 11.02 15.16 0.49
N MET A 388 11.15 14.36 -0.56
CA MET A 388 12.44 13.78 -0.99
C MET A 388 13.52 14.83 -1.28
N ALA A 389 13.14 16.04 -1.71
CA ALA A 389 14.08 17.14 -1.99
C ALA A 389 14.45 17.95 -0.75
N GLY A 390 13.80 17.72 0.39
CA GLY A 390 14.03 18.46 1.63
C GLY A 390 13.53 19.92 1.63
N ASN A 391 12.78 20.33 0.60
CA ASN A 391 12.42 21.74 0.36
C ASN A 391 10.93 22.06 0.55
N GLY A 392 10.12 21.10 0.99
CA GLY A 392 8.70 21.27 1.23
C GLY A 392 8.07 20.06 1.94
N PRO A 393 6.78 20.09 2.27
CA PRO A 393 6.11 18.98 2.95
C PRO A 393 5.90 17.79 2.02
N LEU A 394 5.91 16.58 2.59
CA LEU A 394 5.42 15.37 1.94
C LEU A 394 3.89 15.44 1.83
N THR A 395 3.39 15.35 0.61
CA THR A 395 1.97 15.49 0.26
C THR A 395 1.47 14.23 -0.45
N ASP A 396 0.18 14.20 -0.79
CA ASP A 396 -0.51 13.05 -1.42
C ASP A 396 -0.52 11.79 -0.55
N VAL A 397 -0.36 11.94 0.77
CA VAL A 397 -0.34 10.83 1.73
C VAL A 397 -1.76 10.46 2.16
N VAL A 398 -2.06 9.17 2.16
CA VAL A 398 -3.34 8.60 2.61
C VAL A 398 -3.20 7.67 3.80
N GLN A 399 -2.00 7.14 4.07
CA GLN A 399 -1.72 6.32 5.24
C GLN A 399 -0.30 6.62 5.76
N ALA A 400 -0.13 6.63 7.07
CA ALA A 400 1.17 6.63 7.73
C ALA A 400 1.35 5.37 8.58
N SER A 401 2.58 4.86 8.64
CA SER A 401 2.97 3.81 9.59
C SER A 401 4.34 4.08 10.19
N GLY A 402 4.40 4.17 11.52
CA GLY A 402 5.66 4.22 12.27
C GLY A 402 6.06 2.84 12.79
N GLY A 403 7.28 2.43 12.50
CA GLY A 403 7.98 1.27 13.05
C GLY A 403 9.01 1.69 14.10
N HIS A 404 9.90 0.79 14.54
CA HIS A 404 10.88 1.12 15.59
C HIS A 404 11.89 2.17 15.09
N GLY A 405 12.68 1.81 14.07
CA GLY A 405 13.66 2.71 13.46
C GLY A 405 13.27 3.29 12.11
N SER A 406 12.15 2.85 11.51
CA SER A 406 11.71 3.25 10.17
C SER A 406 10.28 3.77 10.21
N ALA A 407 9.95 4.68 9.30
CA ALA A 407 8.58 5.15 9.11
C ALA A 407 8.25 5.20 7.61
N LEU A 408 6.98 4.99 7.29
CA LEU A 408 6.49 5.04 5.92
C LEU A 408 5.21 5.85 5.77
N ALA A 409 4.97 6.29 4.55
CA ALA A 409 3.75 6.91 4.09
C ALA A 409 3.30 6.28 2.77
N LEU A 410 2.04 5.86 2.71
CA LEU A 410 1.38 5.43 1.47
C LEU A 410 0.81 6.65 0.76
N SER A 411 1.11 6.77 -0.53
CA SER A 411 0.56 7.81 -1.39
C SER A 411 -0.77 7.40 -2.01
N ARG A 412 -1.60 8.36 -2.42
CA ARG A 412 -2.89 8.10 -3.07
C ARG A 412 -2.74 7.30 -4.36
N ASN A 413 -1.64 7.49 -5.10
CA ASN A 413 -1.31 6.74 -6.31
C ASN A 413 -0.84 5.28 -6.04
N GLY A 414 -0.77 4.86 -4.77
CA GLY A 414 -0.34 3.51 -4.40
C GLY A 414 1.17 3.31 -4.31
N SER A 415 1.97 4.38 -4.29
CA SER A 415 3.41 4.34 -4.00
C SER A 415 3.72 4.47 -2.52
N ILE A 416 4.79 3.84 -2.05
CA ILE A 416 5.25 3.93 -0.66
C ILE A 416 6.50 4.81 -0.56
N TRP A 417 6.41 5.85 0.26
CA TRP A 417 7.55 6.59 0.77
C TRP A 417 8.03 5.98 2.08
N ILE A 418 9.33 5.84 2.26
CA ILE A 418 9.93 5.28 3.48
C ILE A 418 11.20 6.03 3.86
N TRP A 419 11.48 6.11 5.15
CA TRP A 419 12.68 6.74 5.71
C TRP A 419 13.00 6.14 7.08
N GLY A 420 14.14 6.53 7.65
CA GLY A 420 14.64 6.02 8.92
C GLY A 420 15.83 5.08 8.78
N SER A 421 16.03 4.17 9.73
CA SER A 421 17.05 3.12 9.64
C SER A 421 16.79 2.21 8.44
N ASN A 422 17.85 1.79 7.78
CA ASN A 422 17.84 0.79 6.73
C ASN A 422 18.88 -0.31 7.02
N ASP A 423 19.27 -0.47 8.30
CA ASP A 423 20.18 -1.51 8.80
C ASP A 423 19.58 -2.92 8.63
N SER A 424 18.27 -3.02 8.49
CA SER A 424 17.56 -4.26 8.17
C SER A 424 16.96 -4.25 6.77
N CYS A 425 17.43 -3.39 5.86
CA CYS A 425 16.90 -3.23 4.50
C CYS A 425 15.41 -2.86 4.42
N THR A 426 14.87 -2.29 5.49
CA THR A 426 13.49 -1.81 5.60
C THR A 426 13.14 -0.74 4.57
N ALA A 427 14.10 -0.02 3.97
CA ALA A 427 13.80 0.97 2.94
C ALA A 427 13.37 0.37 1.59
N GLY A 428 13.62 -0.92 1.34
CA GLY A 428 13.14 -1.59 0.12
C GLY A 428 13.68 -0.99 -1.20
N THR A 429 14.87 -0.37 -1.18
CA THR A 429 15.45 0.35 -2.34
C THR A 429 16.41 -0.50 -3.18
N GLY A 430 16.62 -1.75 -2.80
CA GLY A 430 17.60 -2.68 -3.35
C GLY A 430 19.01 -2.50 -2.82
N ARG A 431 19.22 -1.59 -1.87
CA ARG A 431 20.52 -1.33 -1.26
C ARG A 431 20.41 -1.33 0.26
N TYR A 432 21.40 -1.96 0.87
CA TYR A 432 21.73 -1.72 2.25
C TYR A 432 22.41 -0.36 2.37
N SER A 433 21.88 0.49 3.23
CA SER A 433 22.44 1.78 3.59
C SER A 433 22.07 2.02 5.06
N GLY A 434 22.85 2.79 5.81
CA GLY A 434 22.51 3.07 7.22
C GLY A 434 21.22 3.87 7.33
N GLU A 435 21.30 5.19 7.42
CA GLU A 435 20.13 6.04 7.64
C GLU A 435 19.59 6.65 6.33
N ILE A 436 18.28 6.68 6.20
CA ILE A 436 17.52 7.39 5.16
C ILE A 436 16.89 8.63 5.81
N LEU A 437 17.47 9.81 5.55
CA LEU A 437 17.16 11.05 6.27
C LEU A 437 15.99 11.85 5.69
N LEU A 438 15.59 11.52 4.46
CA LEU A 438 14.45 12.09 3.75
C LEU A 438 13.69 10.94 3.07
N PRO A 439 12.36 11.07 2.86
CA PRO A 439 11.57 10.01 2.25
C PRO A 439 12.09 9.60 0.88
N VAL A 440 12.24 8.29 0.66
CA VAL A 440 12.56 7.68 -0.63
C VAL A 440 11.47 6.72 -1.05
N ASN A 441 11.34 6.46 -2.35
CA ASN A 441 10.39 5.45 -2.82
C ASN A 441 10.90 4.04 -2.54
N VAL A 442 10.05 3.20 -1.96
CA VAL A 442 10.20 1.75 -2.01
C VAL A 442 10.14 1.33 -3.48
N LYS A 443 11.05 0.45 -3.90
CA LYS A 443 11.10 0.00 -5.30
C LYS A 443 10.27 -1.25 -5.53
N ASP A 444 9.92 -1.50 -6.78
CA ASP A 444 9.33 -2.75 -7.24
C ASP A 444 10.30 -3.94 -7.09
N ALA A 445 9.79 -5.17 -7.28
CA ALA A 445 10.59 -6.39 -7.14
C ALA A 445 11.84 -6.44 -8.05
N PRO A 446 11.80 -5.93 -9.30
CA PRO A 446 13.00 -5.78 -10.12
C PRO A 446 13.97 -4.69 -9.66
N GLY A 447 13.53 -3.74 -8.83
CA GLY A 447 14.34 -2.61 -8.37
C GLY A 447 14.51 -1.49 -9.40
N THR A 448 13.63 -1.44 -10.39
CA THR A 448 13.69 -0.55 -11.56
C THR A 448 12.78 0.66 -11.45
N ALA A 449 11.67 0.55 -10.72
CA ALA A 449 10.68 1.62 -10.56
C ALA A 449 10.13 1.67 -9.13
N PRO A 450 9.41 2.73 -8.72
CA PRO A 450 8.65 2.71 -7.47
C PRO A 450 7.62 1.57 -7.45
N LEU A 451 7.48 0.90 -6.30
CA LEU A 451 6.38 -0.04 -6.10
C LEU A 451 5.07 0.75 -6.09
N THR A 452 4.14 0.37 -6.97
CA THR A 452 2.80 0.98 -7.10
C THR A 452 1.71 -0.05 -6.81
N ASN A 453 0.43 0.35 -6.93
CA ASN A 453 -0.74 -0.50 -6.71
C ASN A 453 -0.87 -1.01 -5.25
N VAL A 454 -0.24 -0.31 -4.31
CA VAL A 454 -0.36 -0.61 -2.88
C VAL A 454 -1.63 0.01 -2.32
N VAL A 455 -2.33 -0.77 -1.51
CA VAL A 455 -3.56 -0.37 -0.81
C VAL A 455 -3.40 -0.34 0.71
N GLN A 456 -2.41 -1.05 1.26
CA GLN A 456 -2.00 -0.90 2.66
C GLN A 456 -0.50 -1.15 2.76
N ALA A 457 0.20 -0.37 3.58
CA ALA A 457 1.60 -0.64 3.91
C ALA A 457 1.85 -0.46 5.40
N GLU A 458 2.66 -1.34 5.99
CA GLU A 458 3.06 -1.23 7.40
C GLU A 458 4.54 -1.59 7.57
N THR A 459 5.14 -1.04 8.62
CA THR A 459 6.51 -1.34 9.02
C THR A 459 6.53 -1.70 10.50
N GLY A 460 7.28 -2.75 10.83
CA GLY A 460 7.58 -3.20 12.17
C GLY A 460 8.91 -2.62 12.67
N ALA A 461 9.69 -3.41 13.43
CA ALA A 461 10.98 -2.93 13.93
C ALA A 461 12.08 -2.98 12.85
N GLU A 462 12.13 -4.10 12.14
CA GLU A 462 13.17 -4.41 11.15
C GLU A 462 12.57 -4.87 9.82
N ASN A 463 11.26 -4.68 9.68
CA ASN A 463 10.42 -5.39 8.74
C ASN A 463 9.43 -4.43 8.07
N ALA A 464 8.98 -4.78 6.87
CA ALA A 464 7.94 -4.04 6.19
C ALA A 464 7.13 -4.94 5.25
N VAL A 465 5.86 -4.58 5.08
CA VAL A 465 4.88 -5.36 4.35
C VAL A 465 3.92 -4.43 3.61
N ALA A 466 3.52 -4.84 2.41
CA ALA A 466 2.57 -4.13 1.57
C ALA A 466 1.49 -5.07 1.03
N LEU A 467 0.25 -4.64 1.07
CA LEU A 467 -0.89 -5.27 0.41
C LEU A 467 -1.11 -4.59 -0.93
N LEU A 468 -1.14 -5.38 -2.00
CA LEU A 468 -1.46 -4.93 -3.34
C LEU A 468 -2.97 -4.93 -3.58
N ASP A 469 -3.43 -4.11 -4.52
CA ASP A 469 -4.84 -4.00 -4.92
C ASP A 469 -5.44 -5.32 -5.44
N ASP A 470 -4.60 -6.23 -5.93
CA ASP A 470 -4.98 -7.57 -6.38
C ASP A 470 -5.06 -8.63 -5.25
N GLY A 471 -4.84 -8.22 -4.01
CA GLY A 471 -4.93 -9.09 -2.83
C GLY A 471 -3.69 -9.94 -2.56
N ARG A 472 -2.57 -9.69 -3.25
CA ARG A 472 -1.25 -10.27 -2.92
C ARG A 472 -0.51 -9.43 -1.90
N VAL A 473 0.41 -10.07 -1.17
CA VAL A 473 1.23 -9.42 -0.16
C VAL A 473 2.70 -9.43 -0.57
N MET A 474 3.38 -8.31 -0.40
CA MET A 474 4.83 -8.18 -0.52
C MET A 474 5.45 -7.92 0.85
N TYR A 475 6.65 -8.43 1.08
CA TYR A 475 7.45 -8.20 2.27
C TYR A 475 8.88 -7.83 1.91
N TRP A 476 9.56 -7.12 2.79
CA TRP A 476 11.00 -6.89 2.74
C TRP A 476 11.53 -6.60 4.15
N GLY A 477 12.86 -6.54 4.24
CA GLY A 477 13.60 -6.47 5.49
C GLY A 477 13.84 -7.83 6.14
N THR A 478 13.81 -7.88 7.47
CA THR A 478 13.98 -9.09 8.29
C THR A 478 12.77 -9.29 9.21
N PRO A 479 12.40 -10.53 9.57
CA PRO A 479 12.97 -11.80 9.15
C PRO A 479 12.48 -12.23 7.75
N THR A 480 13.15 -13.25 7.19
CA THR A 480 12.83 -13.84 5.88
C THR A 480 12.39 -15.30 6.00
N PHE A 481 12.02 -15.92 4.87
CA PHE A 481 11.52 -17.30 4.79
C PHE A 481 12.62 -18.37 4.62
N PRO A 482 12.33 -19.67 4.86
CA PRO A 482 13.26 -20.76 4.57
C PRO A 482 13.80 -20.71 3.14
N GLY A 483 15.10 -20.98 2.96
CA GLY A 483 15.76 -20.95 1.64
C GLY A 483 15.97 -19.55 1.04
N VAL A 484 15.55 -18.48 1.72
CA VAL A 484 15.73 -17.08 1.30
C VAL A 484 16.95 -16.46 2.02
N PRO A 485 17.69 -15.51 1.42
CA PRO A 485 18.73 -14.74 2.12
C PRO A 485 18.25 -14.18 3.46
N THR A 486 19.16 -13.94 4.40
CA THR A 486 18.85 -13.47 5.77
C THR A 486 18.08 -12.16 5.81
N MET A 487 18.15 -11.36 4.74
CA MET A 487 17.49 -10.06 4.60
C MET A 487 17.09 -9.82 3.14
N ARG A 488 16.00 -9.09 2.92
CA ARG A 488 15.53 -8.68 1.58
C ARG A 488 15.50 -7.17 1.44
N CYS A 489 16.26 -6.64 0.48
CA CYS A 489 16.32 -5.20 0.21
C CYS A 489 15.40 -4.72 -0.90
N LEU A 490 14.69 -5.64 -1.57
CA LEU A 490 13.59 -5.32 -2.49
C LEU A 490 12.33 -6.04 -2.01
N PRO A 491 11.15 -5.42 -2.13
CA PRO A 491 9.87 -6.08 -1.94
C PRO A 491 9.79 -7.37 -2.74
N THR A 492 9.40 -8.44 -2.06
CA THR A 492 9.22 -9.77 -2.64
C THR A 492 7.83 -10.29 -2.26
N LEU A 493 7.17 -11.03 -3.15
CA LEU A 493 5.89 -11.65 -2.82
C LEU A 493 6.04 -12.62 -1.63
N VAL A 494 5.09 -12.56 -0.70
CA VAL A 494 4.97 -13.50 0.41
C VAL A 494 4.58 -14.87 -0.17
N PRO A 495 5.39 -15.92 0.05
CA PRO A 495 5.06 -17.27 -0.40
C PRO A 495 3.80 -17.79 0.31
N GLY A 496 3.06 -18.70 -0.31
CA GLY A 496 1.93 -19.34 0.36
C GLY A 496 2.38 -20.33 1.45
N PRO A 497 1.43 -21.00 2.13
CA PRO A 497 1.72 -22.01 3.13
C PRO A 497 2.69 -23.07 2.62
N ASN A 498 3.64 -23.47 3.47
CA ASN A 498 4.73 -24.40 3.13
C ASN A 498 5.61 -23.96 1.95
N GLY A 499 5.60 -22.67 1.60
CA GLY A 499 6.35 -22.13 0.46
C GLY A 499 5.69 -22.40 -0.90
N ALA A 500 4.46 -22.91 -0.93
CA ALA A 500 3.74 -23.20 -2.15
C ALA A 500 3.09 -21.93 -2.72
N GLY A 501 3.45 -21.56 -3.95
CA GLY A 501 2.86 -20.42 -4.65
C GLY A 501 3.03 -19.10 -3.89
N VAL A 502 2.04 -18.21 -4.03
CA VAL A 502 2.03 -16.86 -3.44
C VAL A 502 0.79 -16.70 -2.58
N LEU A 503 0.94 -16.03 -1.44
CA LEU A 503 -0.17 -15.67 -0.57
C LEU A 503 -1.07 -14.65 -1.28
N THR A 504 -2.35 -14.98 -1.42
CA THR A 504 -3.35 -14.25 -2.21
C THR A 504 -4.66 -14.10 -1.42
N ASN A 505 -5.61 -13.33 -1.97
CA ASN A 505 -6.92 -13.06 -1.37
C ASN A 505 -6.82 -12.43 0.03
N ILE A 506 -5.81 -11.58 0.24
CA ILE A 506 -5.62 -10.84 1.49
C ILE A 506 -6.44 -9.54 1.46
N ALA A 507 -7.13 -9.28 2.56
CA ALA A 507 -7.97 -8.11 2.79
C ALA A 507 -7.31 -7.07 3.71
N GLN A 508 -6.50 -7.52 4.67
CA GLN A 508 -5.78 -6.63 5.60
C GLN A 508 -4.45 -7.27 5.97
N ILE A 509 -3.43 -6.43 6.16
CA ILE A 509 -2.15 -6.82 6.76
C ILE A 509 -1.94 -6.10 8.11
N SER A 510 -1.07 -6.63 8.96
CA SER A 510 -0.54 -5.89 10.10
C SER A 510 0.89 -6.33 10.42
N ALA A 511 1.77 -5.39 10.74
CA ALA A 511 3.17 -5.65 11.07
C ALA A 511 3.43 -5.51 12.58
N GLY A 512 3.95 -6.56 13.21
CA GLY A 512 4.50 -6.51 14.57
C GLY A 512 6.01 -6.27 14.57
N GLU A 513 6.70 -6.53 15.69
CA GLU A 513 8.16 -6.28 15.80
C GLU A 513 8.96 -7.02 14.71
N SER A 514 8.74 -8.32 14.58
CA SER A 514 9.45 -9.21 13.65
C SER A 514 8.52 -10.25 13.02
N TYR A 515 7.22 -10.02 13.03
CA TYR A 515 6.22 -10.91 12.46
C TYR A 515 5.12 -10.11 11.76
N TYR A 516 4.28 -10.82 11.01
CA TYR A 516 3.23 -10.25 10.21
C TYR A 516 1.94 -11.04 10.39
N LEU A 517 0.82 -10.35 10.28
CA LEU A 517 -0.51 -10.93 10.14
C LEU A 517 -1.06 -10.59 8.76
N ALA A 518 -1.74 -11.55 8.14
CA ALA A 518 -2.48 -11.36 6.90
C ALA A 518 -3.88 -11.96 7.04
N LEU A 519 -4.89 -11.10 7.04
CA LEU A 519 -6.29 -11.47 7.08
C LEU A 519 -6.77 -11.71 5.65
N THR A 520 -7.30 -12.90 5.38
CA THR A 520 -7.91 -13.21 4.09
C THR A 520 -9.30 -12.59 3.97
N GLN A 521 -9.77 -12.41 2.73
CA GLN A 521 -11.15 -11.98 2.46
C GLN A 521 -12.21 -12.97 2.99
N ALA A 522 -11.84 -14.24 3.21
CA ALA A 522 -12.70 -15.27 3.78
C ALA A 522 -12.72 -15.26 5.33
N GLY A 523 -12.00 -14.33 5.97
CA GLY A 523 -11.97 -14.19 7.42
C GLY A 523 -11.02 -15.16 8.14
N LYS A 524 -10.04 -15.73 7.43
CA LYS A 524 -8.93 -16.51 8.03
C LYS A 524 -7.72 -15.63 8.28
N VAL A 525 -6.95 -15.92 9.32
CA VAL A 525 -5.72 -15.19 9.66
C VAL A 525 -4.50 -16.06 9.44
N TYR A 526 -3.59 -15.59 8.59
CA TYR A 526 -2.23 -16.13 8.49
C TYR A 526 -1.27 -15.32 9.33
N ALA A 527 -0.32 -15.99 9.98
CA ALA A 527 0.81 -15.37 10.64
C ALA A 527 2.13 -15.92 10.09
N PHE A 528 3.13 -15.07 9.97
CA PHE A 528 4.47 -15.45 9.50
C PHE A 528 5.56 -14.51 10.03
N GLY A 529 6.82 -14.92 9.86
CA GLY A 529 7.98 -14.21 10.38
C GLY A 529 8.59 -14.94 11.58
N SER A 530 9.07 -14.17 12.55
CA SER A 530 9.77 -14.71 13.73
C SER A 530 8.82 -14.76 14.92
N ASP A 531 8.65 -15.96 15.47
CA ASP A 531 7.87 -16.13 16.71
C ASP A 531 8.65 -15.62 17.94
N ASN A 532 9.98 -15.67 17.89
CA ASN A 532 10.89 -15.31 19.00
C ASN A 532 10.46 -15.93 20.34
N LEU A 533 9.94 -17.15 20.30
CA LEU A 533 9.35 -17.91 21.41
C LEU A 533 8.18 -17.19 22.10
N ARG A 534 7.59 -16.16 21.51
CA ARG A 534 6.50 -15.38 22.10
C ARG A 534 5.13 -15.99 21.84
N GLY A 535 4.99 -16.89 20.86
CA GLY A 535 3.69 -17.42 20.43
C GLY A 535 2.89 -16.41 19.59
N VAL A 536 3.53 -15.37 19.06
CA VAL A 536 2.89 -14.33 18.21
C VAL A 536 2.39 -14.88 16.88
N LEU A 537 2.90 -16.04 16.45
CA LEU A 537 2.38 -16.73 15.26
C LEU A 537 1.06 -17.47 15.52
N GLY A 538 0.67 -17.69 16.78
CA GLY A 538 -0.63 -18.26 17.11
C GLY A 538 -0.90 -19.67 16.56
N SER A 539 0.15 -20.41 16.17
CA SER A 539 0.07 -21.72 15.51
C SER A 539 -0.03 -22.90 16.49
N GLY A 540 0.11 -22.63 17.79
CA GLY A 540 0.26 -23.63 18.85
C GLY A 540 1.70 -24.07 19.11
N THR A 541 2.65 -23.69 18.25
CA THR A 541 4.06 -24.05 18.38
C THR A 541 4.89 -22.80 18.70
N LEU A 542 5.92 -22.96 19.54
CA LEU A 542 6.88 -21.90 19.84
C LEU A 542 8.18 -22.14 19.07
N THR A 543 8.61 -21.15 18.29
CA THR A 543 9.86 -21.23 17.50
C THR A 543 10.82 -20.10 17.88
N GLY A 544 12.12 -20.33 17.79
CA GLY A 544 13.16 -19.36 18.10
C GLY A 544 13.22 -18.18 17.13
N TYR A 545 14.05 -17.18 17.45
CA TYR A 545 14.21 -15.99 16.60
C TYR A 545 14.72 -16.34 15.19
N ALA A 546 15.68 -17.28 15.12
CA ALA A 546 16.33 -17.71 13.88
C ALA A 546 15.48 -18.68 13.03
N ASP A 547 14.35 -19.15 13.58
CA ASP A 547 13.47 -20.06 12.86
C ASP A 547 12.67 -19.27 11.82
N LYS A 548 12.68 -19.78 10.59
CA LYS A 548 12.00 -19.16 9.47
C LYS A 548 10.67 -19.86 9.26
N ASN A 549 9.58 -19.13 9.45
CA ASN A 549 8.25 -19.70 9.38
C ASN A 549 7.54 -19.27 8.09
N TRP A 550 7.09 -20.27 7.32
CA TRP A 550 6.10 -20.04 6.26
C TRP A 550 4.79 -19.51 6.86
N PRO A 551 3.93 -18.83 6.08
CA PRO A 551 2.60 -18.51 6.55
C PRO A 551 1.83 -19.77 6.98
N ASP A 552 1.35 -19.76 8.22
CA ASP A 552 0.44 -20.76 8.77
C ASP A 552 -0.80 -20.08 9.33
N THR A 553 -1.91 -20.80 9.40
CA THR A 553 -3.15 -20.27 9.97
C THR A 553 -3.03 -20.17 11.49
N VAL A 554 -3.54 -19.07 12.04
CA VAL A 554 -3.71 -18.92 13.50
C VAL A 554 -4.77 -19.91 13.97
N LYS A 555 -4.54 -20.57 15.10
CA LYS A 555 -5.38 -21.66 15.63
C LYS A 555 -5.95 -21.32 16.99
N LYS A 556 -7.11 -21.90 17.28
CA LYS A 556 -7.73 -21.95 18.62
C LYS A 556 -7.12 -23.12 19.40
N SER A 557 -7.34 -23.14 20.72
CA SER A 557 -6.76 -24.17 21.61
C SER A 557 -7.29 -25.59 21.33
N ASP A 558 -8.41 -25.72 20.63
CA ASP A 558 -8.95 -27.01 20.17
C ASP A 558 -8.32 -27.51 18.87
N GLY A 559 -7.34 -26.76 18.32
CA GLY A 559 -6.64 -27.08 17.08
C GLY A 559 -7.34 -26.60 15.80
N SER A 560 -8.57 -26.08 15.90
CA SER A 560 -9.27 -25.52 14.74
C SER A 560 -8.74 -24.14 14.36
N GLU A 561 -8.88 -23.77 13.08
CA GLU A 561 -8.43 -22.47 12.59
C GLU A 561 -9.26 -21.32 13.18
N LEU A 562 -8.62 -20.17 13.37
CA LEU A 562 -9.30 -18.93 13.66
C LEU A 562 -9.99 -18.41 12.38
N ASP A 563 -11.30 -18.22 12.47
CA ASP A 563 -12.19 -17.89 11.37
C ASP A 563 -13.14 -16.74 11.74
N ASN A 564 -13.97 -16.31 10.77
CA ASN A 564 -14.92 -15.20 10.90
C ASN A 564 -14.27 -13.85 11.30
N ILE A 565 -12.97 -13.68 11.03
CA ILE A 565 -12.23 -12.47 11.41
C ILE A 565 -12.49 -11.33 10.42
N VAL A 566 -12.66 -10.13 10.97
CA VAL A 566 -12.91 -8.88 10.21
C VAL A 566 -11.82 -7.82 10.41
N GLN A 567 -11.01 -7.95 11.47
CA GLN A 567 -9.86 -7.09 11.70
C GLN A 567 -8.73 -7.87 12.39
N VAL A 568 -7.48 -7.59 12.01
CA VAL A 568 -6.28 -7.98 12.74
C VAL A 568 -5.47 -6.77 13.19
N SER A 569 -4.74 -6.91 14.29
CA SER A 569 -3.78 -5.92 14.79
C SER A 569 -2.60 -6.62 15.45
N ALA A 570 -1.40 -6.36 14.91
CA ALA A 570 -0.15 -6.86 15.44
C ALA A 570 0.46 -5.82 16.40
N GLY A 571 0.73 -6.23 17.64
CA GLY A 571 1.48 -5.46 18.63
C GLY A 571 2.95 -5.89 18.68
N TYR A 572 3.69 -5.33 19.64
CA TYR A 572 5.12 -5.62 19.80
C TYR A 572 5.43 -7.10 20.05
N GLY A 573 4.67 -7.76 20.92
CA GLY A 573 4.87 -9.19 21.22
C GLY A 573 3.58 -9.95 21.51
N ASN A 574 2.45 -9.38 21.08
CA ASN A 574 1.13 -10.01 21.06
C ASN A 574 0.39 -9.59 19.78
N ALA A 575 -0.67 -10.32 19.48
CA ALA A 575 -1.54 -10.06 18.35
C ALA A 575 -3.01 -10.17 18.77
N MET A 576 -3.86 -9.43 18.07
CA MET A 576 -5.30 -9.40 18.29
C MET A 576 -6.06 -9.59 16.98
N ALA A 577 -7.24 -10.17 17.10
CA ALA A 577 -8.23 -10.24 16.03
C ALA A 577 -9.63 -9.90 16.55
N LEU A 578 -10.43 -9.28 15.70
CA LEU A 578 -11.85 -9.03 15.91
C LEU A 578 -12.64 -9.90 14.95
N ASP A 579 -13.60 -10.67 15.45
CA ASP A 579 -14.54 -11.41 14.61
C ASP A 579 -15.78 -10.59 14.24
N ALA A 580 -16.53 -11.06 13.25
CA ALA A 580 -17.73 -10.39 12.74
C ALA A 580 -18.86 -10.30 13.76
N ASP A 581 -18.80 -11.08 14.85
CA ASP A 581 -19.78 -11.08 15.94
C ASP A 581 -19.41 -10.09 17.06
N GLY A 582 -18.33 -9.33 16.87
CA GLY A 582 -17.87 -8.31 17.82
C GLY A 582 -17.06 -8.88 18.98
N LYS A 583 -16.54 -10.10 18.86
CA LYS A 583 -15.73 -10.77 19.88
C LYS A 583 -14.24 -10.64 19.56
N VAL A 584 -13.46 -10.43 20.63
CA VAL A 584 -12.02 -10.18 20.57
C VAL A 584 -11.23 -11.43 20.90
N TRP A 585 -10.21 -11.69 20.10
CA TRP A 585 -9.25 -12.77 20.26
C TRP A 585 -7.85 -12.19 20.45
N ILE A 586 -7.05 -12.80 21.33
CA ILE A 586 -5.69 -12.39 21.64
C ILE A 586 -4.76 -13.61 21.75
N TRP A 587 -3.52 -13.45 21.30
CA TRP A 587 -2.46 -14.46 21.45
C TRP A 587 -1.07 -13.80 21.50
N GLY A 588 -0.04 -14.59 21.80
CA GLY A 588 1.34 -14.12 21.95
C GLY A 588 1.85 -14.19 23.38
N ALA A 589 2.80 -13.30 23.72
CA ALA A 589 3.58 -13.48 24.93
C ALA A 589 2.75 -13.23 26.20
N GLY A 590 3.01 -14.05 27.22
CA GLY A 590 2.42 -13.94 28.56
C GLY A 590 3.05 -12.86 29.43
N GLU A 591 2.46 -12.64 30.62
CA GLU A 591 2.88 -11.57 31.55
C GLU A 591 4.32 -11.74 32.07
N THR A 592 4.87 -12.95 32.13
CA THR A 592 6.27 -13.20 32.53
C THR A 592 7.31 -12.54 31.61
N ASN A 593 6.91 -12.14 30.39
CA ASN A 593 7.75 -11.37 29.45
C ASN A 593 7.31 -9.91 29.33
N GLY A 594 6.48 -9.42 30.26
CA GLY A 594 6.01 -8.02 30.28
C GLY A 594 4.96 -7.69 29.23
N ILE A 595 4.17 -8.68 28.77
CA ILE A 595 3.16 -8.49 27.72
C ILE A 595 1.76 -8.83 28.20
N ALA A 596 0.78 -8.01 27.80
CA ALA A 596 -0.61 -8.05 28.24
C ALA A 596 -1.41 -9.19 27.58
N SER A 597 -1.12 -10.42 28.00
CA SER A 597 -1.99 -11.57 27.77
C SER A 597 -3.11 -11.54 28.81
N TYR A 598 -4.35 -11.28 28.39
CA TYR A 598 -5.56 -11.23 29.22
C TYR A 598 -5.51 -12.16 30.45
N GLY A 599 -5.16 -11.61 31.62
CA GLY A 599 -5.06 -12.31 32.91
C GLY A 599 -4.24 -13.59 32.95
N LYS A 600 -3.34 -13.85 31.99
CA LYS A 600 -2.54 -15.09 31.90
C LYS A 600 -1.05 -14.79 32.05
N LYS A 601 -0.45 -15.39 33.09
CA LYS A 601 0.99 -15.31 33.36
C LYS A 601 1.86 -16.04 32.33
N GLU A 602 1.28 -17.03 31.66
CA GLU A 602 1.94 -17.87 30.66
C GLU A 602 1.69 -17.39 29.24
N ARG A 603 2.56 -17.80 28.32
CA ARG A 603 2.43 -17.53 26.87
C ARG A 603 1.14 -18.17 26.35
N ILE A 604 0.48 -17.49 25.42
CA ILE A 604 -0.73 -17.98 24.76
C ILE A 604 -0.39 -18.25 23.28
N PRO A 605 0.12 -19.44 22.93
CA PRO A 605 0.51 -19.76 21.55
C PRO A 605 -0.69 -20.04 20.61
N TYR A 606 -1.92 -19.87 21.09
CA TYR A 606 -3.18 -20.02 20.37
C TYR A 606 -4.04 -18.77 20.55
N ALA A 607 -4.92 -18.47 19.60
CA ALA A 607 -5.95 -17.46 19.77
C ALA A 607 -6.88 -17.83 20.94
N ALA A 608 -6.97 -16.93 21.93
CA ALA A 608 -7.87 -17.05 23.07
C ALA A 608 -8.89 -15.91 23.08
N PRO A 609 -10.16 -16.18 23.38
CA PRO A 609 -11.18 -15.13 23.44
C PRO A 609 -11.05 -14.28 24.71
N ILE A 610 -11.51 -13.03 24.64
CA ILE A 610 -11.67 -12.13 25.80
C ILE A 610 -13.17 -12.02 26.14
N PRO A 611 -13.70 -12.81 27.09
CA PRO A 611 -15.15 -12.92 27.29
C PRO A 611 -15.82 -11.68 27.89
N SER A 612 -15.04 -10.80 28.54
CA SER A 612 -15.56 -9.57 29.15
C SER A 612 -15.85 -8.46 28.13
N LEU A 613 -15.43 -8.61 26.88
CA LEU A 613 -15.67 -7.66 25.80
C LEU A 613 -16.81 -8.14 24.90
N SER A 614 -17.69 -7.22 24.53
CA SER A 614 -18.80 -7.47 23.61
C SER A 614 -19.08 -6.23 22.76
N ASN A 615 -19.71 -6.42 21.60
CA ASN A 615 -20.04 -5.34 20.66
C ASN A 615 -18.81 -4.51 20.23
N ILE A 616 -17.63 -5.14 20.14
CA ILE A 616 -16.40 -4.48 19.74
C ILE A 616 -16.43 -4.22 18.23
N THR A 617 -16.02 -3.02 17.84
CA THR A 617 -15.95 -2.52 16.47
C THR A 617 -14.52 -2.28 16.00
N MET A 618 -13.57 -2.13 16.94
CA MET A 618 -12.15 -1.99 16.61
C MET A 618 -11.26 -2.58 17.68
N VAL A 619 -10.13 -3.15 17.26
CA VAL A 619 -9.02 -3.55 18.14
C VAL A 619 -7.72 -2.87 17.75
N ALA A 620 -6.89 -2.55 18.75
CA ALA A 620 -5.53 -2.04 18.55
C ALA A 620 -4.58 -2.68 19.57
N ALA A 621 -3.70 -3.56 19.08
CA ALA A 621 -2.61 -4.11 19.86
C ALA A 621 -1.48 -3.09 19.93
N GLY A 622 -1.04 -2.75 21.14
CA GLY A 622 -0.10 -1.66 21.38
C GLY A 622 1.35 -2.09 21.50
N GLY A 623 2.07 -1.30 22.30
CA GLY A 623 3.44 -1.57 22.71
C GLY A 623 3.61 -2.91 23.43
N PRO A 624 4.77 -3.14 24.06
CA PRO A 624 5.00 -4.39 24.77
C PRO A 624 3.93 -4.68 25.82
N ARG A 625 3.21 -3.69 26.35
CA ARG A 625 2.48 -3.81 27.61
C ARG A 625 0.99 -3.56 27.57
N HIS A 626 0.37 -3.09 26.48
CA HIS A 626 -1.01 -2.60 26.53
C HIS A 626 -1.78 -2.81 25.23
N ASN A 627 -3.11 -2.82 25.35
CA ASN A 627 -4.04 -3.06 24.27
C ASN A 627 -5.29 -2.21 24.43
N TYR A 628 -5.98 -2.00 23.32
CA TYR A 628 -7.25 -1.27 23.29
C TYR A 628 -8.30 -1.99 22.44
N ALA A 629 -9.56 -1.81 22.83
CA ALA A 629 -10.73 -2.16 22.04
C ALA A 629 -11.73 -0.99 22.06
N LEU A 630 -12.46 -0.78 20.96
CA LEU A 630 -13.50 0.22 20.81
C LEU A 630 -14.82 -0.50 20.60
N ASP A 631 -15.86 -0.15 21.36
CA ASP A 631 -17.19 -0.72 21.16
C ASP A 631 -18.07 0.12 20.22
N SER A 632 -19.27 -0.37 19.92
CA SER A 632 -20.24 0.28 19.05
C SER A 632 -20.85 1.58 19.63
N LEU A 633 -20.65 1.85 20.92
CA LEU A 633 -21.04 3.11 21.58
C LEU A 633 -19.89 4.14 21.55
N GLY A 634 -18.75 3.78 20.97
CA GLY A 634 -17.55 4.59 20.94
C GLY A 634 -16.85 4.66 22.29
N GLN A 635 -17.10 3.72 23.19
CA GLN A 635 -16.36 3.57 24.45
C GLN A 635 -15.08 2.75 24.22
N ILE A 636 -14.00 3.21 24.85
CA ILE A 636 -12.67 2.60 24.70
C ILE A 636 -12.35 1.78 25.95
N TRP A 637 -11.99 0.53 25.69
CA TRP A 637 -11.52 -0.44 26.66
C TRP A 637 -10.00 -0.55 26.56
N SER A 638 -9.32 -0.67 27.70
CA SER A 638 -7.86 -0.79 27.80
C SER A 638 -7.47 -1.84 28.83
N TRP A 639 -6.41 -2.60 28.54
CA TRP A 639 -5.76 -3.48 29.51
C TRP A 639 -4.26 -3.56 29.24
N ALA A 640 -3.50 -3.87 30.27
CA ALA A 640 -2.05 -3.87 30.24
C ALA A 640 -1.43 -4.91 31.18
N ALA A 641 -0.15 -5.22 30.97
CA ALA A 641 0.65 -6.02 31.88
C ALA A 641 1.03 -5.22 33.16
N SER A 642 1.01 -3.89 33.07
CA SER A 642 1.24 -2.96 34.19
C SER A 642 0.52 -1.62 33.93
N GLY A 643 -0.06 -0.98 34.94
CA GLY A 643 -0.84 0.27 34.79
C GLY A 643 -0.15 1.58 35.22
N GLN A 644 1.17 1.59 35.44
CA GLN A 644 1.84 2.74 36.09
C GLN A 644 2.30 3.86 35.15
N ASP A 645 2.28 3.65 33.84
CA ASP A 645 2.88 4.54 32.83
C ASP A 645 1.83 5.36 32.03
N GLY A 646 0.61 5.40 32.54
CA GLY A 646 -0.52 6.12 31.93
C GLY A 646 -1.10 5.45 30.69
N THR A 647 -0.53 4.34 30.21
CA THR A 647 -0.95 3.70 28.95
C THR A 647 -2.39 3.20 28.99
N LEU A 648 -2.95 2.95 30.17
CA LEU A 648 -4.37 2.63 30.33
C LEU A 648 -5.29 3.83 30.13
N GLY A 649 -4.84 5.06 30.42
CA GLY A 649 -5.69 6.24 30.33
C GLY A 649 -6.90 6.17 31.28
N ASP A 650 -6.75 5.55 32.46
CA ASP A 650 -7.81 5.25 33.44
C ASP A 650 -7.92 6.27 34.60
N GLY A 651 -7.04 7.27 34.62
CA GLY A 651 -6.97 8.30 35.66
C GLY A 651 -6.40 7.85 37.01
N ALA A 652 -6.04 6.57 37.20
CA ALA A 652 -5.79 5.96 38.52
C ALA A 652 -4.63 6.61 39.32
N ASN A 653 -3.64 7.19 38.64
CA ASN A 653 -2.47 7.83 39.25
C ASN A 653 -2.33 9.31 38.86
N ASN A 654 -3.45 9.99 38.57
CA ASN A 654 -3.42 11.40 38.20
C ASN A 654 -2.96 12.27 39.40
N PRO A 655 -1.79 12.95 39.34
CA PRO A 655 -1.27 13.76 40.45
C PRO A 655 -2.14 14.98 40.80
N ARG A 656 -3.13 15.31 39.96
CA ARG A 656 -4.11 16.39 40.20
C ARG A 656 -5.32 15.97 41.06
N GLY A 657 -5.33 14.76 41.61
CA GLY A 657 -6.24 14.39 42.71
C GLY A 657 -7.69 14.08 42.32
N ILE A 658 -7.93 13.56 41.11
CA ILE A 658 -9.24 12.98 40.78
C ILE A 658 -9.14 11.48 41.04
N ALA A 659 -9.55 11.07 42.25
CA ALA A 659 -9.66 9.66 42.60
C ALA A 659 -10.75 9.01 41.72
N SER A 660 -10.37 8.42 40.59
CA SER A 660 -11.21 7.40 39.97
C SER A 660 -11.15 6.17 40.87
N SER A 661 -12.27 5.45 41.02
CA SER A 661 -12.36 4.17 41.73
C SER A 661 -11.64 3.04 40.97
N ALA A 662 -10.47 3.33 40.40
CA ALA A 662 -9.71 2.41 39.59
C ALA A 662 -9.22 1.23 40.46
N PRO A 663 -9.31 0.00 39.94
CA PRO A 663 -8.98 -1.17 40.72
C PRO A 663 -7.46 -1.23 41.01
N PRO A 664 -7.04 -1.89 42.10
CA PRO A 664 -5.64 -2.02 42.48
C PRO A 664 -4.80 -2.66 41.37
N TYR A 665 -3.49 -2.37 41.34
CA TYR A 665 -2.45 -2.76 40.35
C TYR A 665 -2.55 -4.18 39.74
N GLU A 666 -3.12 -5.14 40.48
CA GLU A 666 -3.38 -6.50 40.02
C GLU A 666 -4.49 -6.59 38.94
N ASP A 667 -5.30 -5.56 38.72
CA ASP A 667 -6.50 -5.63 37.87
C ASP A 667 -6.34 -4.93 36.50
N ALA A 668 -5.18 -4.29 36.23
CA ALA A 668 -4.85 -3.73 34.92
C ALA A 668 -4.86 -4.78 33.78
N ARG A 669 -4.86 -6.07 34.15
CA ARG A 669 -4.78 -7.24 33.26
C ARG A 669 -6.12 -7.63 32.66
N THR A 670 -7.22 -7.07 33.17
CA THR A 670 -8.56 -7.24 32.60
C THR A 670 -8.99 -5.94 31.91
N PRO A 671 -9.87 -6.00 30.90
CA PRO A 671 -10.35 -4.79 30.24
C PRO A 671 -11.07 -3.84 31.21
N GLY A 672 -10.48 -2.66 31.41
CA GLY A 672 -11.09 -1.49 32.04
C GLY A 672 -11.40 -0.41 31.00
N THR A 673 -12.01 0.70 31.41
CA THR A 673 -12.38 1.79 30.50
C THR A 673 -11.36 2.93 30.52
N VAL A 674 -10.99 3.44 29.36
CA VAL A 674 -10.29 4.73 29.23
C VAL A 674 -11.25 5.83 29.70
N VAL A 675 -10.79 6.74 30.56
CA VAL A 675 -11.61 7.82 31.09
C VAL A 675 -11.70 9.02 30.14
N ALA A 676 -12.71 9.86 30.31
CA ALA A 676 -12.80 11.12 29.58
C ALA A 676 -11.65 12.09 29.93
N GLU A 677 -11.46 13.14 29.12
CA GLU A 677 -10.37 14.13 29.29
C GLU A 677 -10.34 14.80 30.67
N ASN A 678 -11.51 14.94 31.31
CA ASN A 678 -11.64 15.48 32.67
C ASN A 678 -11.35 14.46 33.78
N GLY A 679 -10.99 13.22 33.43
CA GLY A 679 -10.77 12.11 34.35
C GLY A 679 -12.07 11.49 34.92
N GLY A 680 -13.24 11.96 34.48
CA GLY A 680 -14.54 11.54 35.01
C GLY A 680 -15.24 10.57 34.08
N GLY A 681 -15.53 9.36 34.58
CA GLY A 681 -16.28 8.35 33.85
C GLY A 681 -15.60 7.87 32.56
N PRO A 682 -16.22 6.94 31.81
CA PRO A 682 -15.65 6.41 30.58
C PRO A 682 -15.69 7.45 29.45
N MET A 683 -14.65 7.46 28.62
CA MET A 683 -14.67 8.12 27.32
C MET A 683 -15.69 7.41 26.41
N THR A 684 -16.51 8.18 25.70
CA THR A 684 -17.54 7.68 24.77
C THR A 684 -17.54 8.44 23.45
N GLY A 685 -18.09 7.86 22.39
CA GLY A 685 -18.24 8.50 21.09
C GLY A 685 -16.97 8.55 20.24
N ALA A 686 -15.87 7.90 20.63
CA ALA A 686 -14.67 7.82 19.79
C ALA A 686 -14.98 7.10 18.47
N LEU A 687 -14.40 7.60 17.37
CA LEU A 687 -14.58 7.06 16.01
C LEU A 687 -13.53 6.00 15.65
N SER A 688 -12.33 6.12 16.21
CA SER A 688 -11.26 5.14 16.01
C SER A 688 -10.29 5.14 17.17
N ILE A 689 -9.58 4.03 17.33
CA ILE A 689 -8.49 3.85 18.28
C ILE A 689 -7.21 3.43 17.56
N ALA A 690 -6.08 3.85 18.11
CA ALA A 690 -4.76 3.40 17.70
C ALA A 690 -3.88 3.20 18.93
N ALA A 691 -2.83 2.41 18.76
CA ALA A 691 -1.88 2.09 19.80
C ALA A 691 -0.45 2.33 19.33
N SER A 692 0.42 2.68 20.27
CA SER A 692 1.86 2.90 20.11
C SER A 692 2.61 2.27 21.28
N SER A 693 3.96 2.30 21.34
CA SER A 693 4.63 1.92 22.60
C SER A 693 4.40 2.89 23.73
N SER A 694 4.06 4.14 23.41
CA SER A 694 3.87 5.19 24.39
C SER A 694 2.46 5.22 24.98
N GLY A 695 1.49 4.55 24.36
CA GLY A 695 0.10 4.53 24.83
C GLY A 695 -0.89 4.52 23.69
N GLY A 696 -2.05 5.13 23.90
CA GLY A 696 -3.19 5.08 22.99
C GLY A 696 -3.55 6.43 22.42
N SER A 697 -4.24 6.38 21.29
CA SER A 697 -4.80 7.53 20.61
C SER A 697 -6.24 7.28 20.18
N ALA A 698 -7.08 8.32 20.23
CA ALA A 698 -8.47 8.27 19.78
C ALA A 698 -8.80 9.45 18.86
N LEU A 699 -9.56 9.20 17.79
CA LEU A 699 -10.17 10.26 16.97
C LEU A 699 -11.60 10.48 17.43
N MET A 700 -11.92 11.72 17.80
CA MET A 700 -13.25 12.11 18.27
C MET A 700 -14.13 12.62 17.11
N PRO A 701 -15.47 12.65 17.26
CA PRO A 701 -16.40 13.10 16.21
C PRO A 701 -16.23 14.58 15.82
N ASP A 702 -15.74 15.39 16.75
CA ASP A 702 -15.38 16.79 16.54
C ASP A 702 -14.05 16.97 15.78
N GLY A 703 -13.38 15.86 15.45
CA GLY A 703 -12.11 15.84 14.74
C GLY A 703 -10.87 15.92 15.63
N ARG A 704 -11.02 16.14 16.94
CA ARG A 704 -9.86 16.17 17.84
C ARG A 704 -9.23 14.78 17.94
N VAL A 705 -7.90 14.76 17.97
CA VAL A 705 -7.12 13.57 18.29
C VAL A 705 -6.70 13.65 19.75
N LEU A 706 -7.08 12.67 20.56
CA LEU A 706 -6.69 12.58 21.97
C LEU A 706 -5.62 11.50 22.14
N ASN A 707 -4.57 11.78 22.90
CA ASN A 707 -3.46 10.87 23.20
C ASN A 707 -3.31 10.68 24.72
N TRP A 708 -2.92 9.50 25.17
CA TRP A 708 -2.58 9.22 26.58
C TRP A 708 -1.41 8.26 26.69
N GLY A 709 -0.84 8.15 27.88
CA GLY A 709 0.32 7.30 28.15
C GLY A 709 1.59 8.05 28.49
N THR A 710 2.71 7.45 28.11
CA THR A 710 4.06 7.97 28.34
C THR A 710 4.36 9.12 27.39
N ASN A 711 4.60 10.31 27.94
CA ASN A 711 5.03 11.48 27.20
C ASN A 711 6.55 11.72 27.26
N THR A 712 7.33 10.67 27.58
CA THR A 712 8.79 10.73 27.41
C THR A 712 9.09 11.16 25.99
N TYR A 713 10.02 12.12 25.84
CA TYR A 713 10.37 12.67 24.54
C TYR A 713 9.17 13.26 23.78
N ALA A 714 8.19 13.86 24.45
CA ALA A 714 7.04 14.48 23.81
C ALA A 714 6.28 13.53 22.84
N ALA A 715 6.32 12.21 23.08
CA ALA A 715 5.74 11.20 22.21
C ALA A 715 4.21 11.35 22.01
N LEU A 716 3.53 12.06 22.91
CA LEU A 716 2.10 12.34 22.80
C LEU A 716 1.79 13.65 22.05
N GLY A 717 2.81 14.38 21.58
CA GLY A 717 2.68 15.60 20.78
C GLY A 717 2.09 16.79 21.55
N GLN A 718 2.34 16.83 22.86
CA GLN A 718 1.79 17.82 23.79
C GLN A 718 2.70 19.03 24.02
N GLY A 719 3.81 19.15 23.29
CA GLY A 719 4.88 20.06 23.65
C GLY A 719 5.75 19.54 24.81
N VAL A 720 6.62 20.40 25.32
CA VAL A 720 7.36 20.19 26.58
C VAL A 720 6.93 21.25 27.58
N ASP A 721 6.46 20.83 28.77
CA ASP A 721 6.39 21.72 29.92
C ASP A 721 7.83 21.91 30.41
N ARG A 722 8.51 22.96 29.95
CA ARG A 722 9.80 23.35 30.54
C ARG A 722 9.51 23.88 31.94
N GLU A 723 9.68 23.05 32.97
CA GLU A 723 9.96 23.62 34.28
C GLU A 723 11.25 24.44 34.21
N ALA A 724 11.21 25.63 34.81
CA ALA A 724 12.26 26.65 34.80
C ALA A 724 13.59 26.24 35.45
N SER A 725 13.77 24.97 35.83
CA SER A 725 14.89 24.53 36.67
C SER A 725 16.11 24.05 35.90
N GLY A 726 16.01 23.76 34.59
CA GLY A 726 17.15 23.32 33.79
C GLY A 726 17.73 21.97 34.27
N LEU A 727 17.72 20.96 33.40
CA LEU A 727 18.30 19.64 33.65
C LEU A 727 17.46 18.71 34.56
N SER A 728 16.23 18.39 34.16
CA SER A 728 15.75 16.99 34.26
C SER A 728 14.62 16.75 33.26
N TRP A 729 14.73 15.71 32.43
CA TRP A 729 13.59 15.18 31.68
C TRP A 729 12.79 14.33 32.67
N SER A 730 11.86 14.93 33.43
CA SER A 730 10.96 14.13 34.25
C SER A 730 10.08 13.27 33.34
N LEU A 731 10.00 11.97 33.63
CA LEU A 731 9.04 11.07 33.00
C LEU A 731 7.63 11.65 33.24
N HIS A 732 7.01 12.20 32.19
CA HIS A 732 5.65 12.71 32.26
C HIS A 732 4.70 11.64 31.73
N TYR A 733 3.77 11.19 32.57
CA TYR A 733 2.72 10.25 32.20
C TYR A 733 1.38 10.98 32.17
N ASN A 734 0.65 10.83 31.07
CA ASN A 734 -0.73 11.29 30.94
C ASN A 734 -1.65 10.10 31.23
N TYR A 735 -2.16 10.06 32.47
CA TYR A 735 -3.13 9.05 32.92
C TYR A 735 -4.56 9.32 32.43
N VAL A 736 -4.79 10.47 31.80
CA VAL A 736 -6.06 10.83 31.14
C VAL A 736 -5.76 11.24 29.70
N PRO A 737 -6.69 11.03 28.76
CA PRO A 737 -6.56 11.50 27.39
C PRO A 737 -6.42 13.02 27.29
N VAL A 738 -5.48 13.47 26.45
CA VAL A 738 -5.20 14.89 26.22
C VAL A 738 -5.17 15.21 24.72
N PRO A 739 -5.68 16.37 24.27
CA PRO A 739 -5.71 16.73 22.86
C PRO A 739 -4.32 16.91 22.25
N LEU A 740 -4.01 16.21 21.16
CA LEU A 740 -2.83 16.43 20.34
C LEU A 740 -2.76 17.90 19.89
N ARG A 741 -1.61 18.55 20.07
CA ARG A 741 -1.44 19.95 19.64
C ARG A 741 -1.36 20.07 18.12
N ASN A 742 -1.74 21.22 17.60
CA ASN A 742 -1.62 21.56 16.17
C ASN A 742 -0.18 21.94 15.79
N GLU A 743 0.07 22.13 14.49
CA GLU A 743 1.39 22.48 13.94
C GLU A 743 1.98 23.77 14.53
N THR A 744 1.13 24.72 14.90
CA THR A 744 1.56 26.01 15.49
C THR A 744 1.79 25.95 16.99
N ASN A 745 1.50 24.82 17.63
CA ASN A 745 1.59 24.63 19.08
C ASN A 745 0.68 25.59 19.89
N THR A 746 -0.38 26.15 19.28
CA THR A 746 -1.29 27.13 19.92
C THR A 746 -2.67 26.59 20.27
N GLY A 747 -3.01 25.39 19.83
CA GLY A 747 -4.31 24.76 20.06
C GLY A 747 -4.30 23.28 19.72
N SER A 748 -5.48 22.65 19.72
CA SER A 748 -5.64 21.23 19.38
C SER A 748 -5.64 21.02 17.87
N MET A 749 -5.07 19.91 17.42
CA MET A 749 -5.21 19.44 16.06
C MET A 749 -6.62 18.91 15.84
N VAL A 750 -7.22 19.30 14.71
CA VAL A 750 -8.56 18.87 14.31
C VAL A 750 -8.47 18.28 12.91
N LEU A 751 -8.78 16.99 12.79
CA LEU A 751 -8.90 16.27 11.54
C LEU A 751 -10.37 16.25 11.12
N ASN A 752 -10.70 16.43 9.85
CA ASN A 752 -12.09 16.28 9.40
C ASN A 752 -12.41 14.79 9.23
N PRO A 753 -13.22 14.15 10.09
CA PRO A 753 -13.45 12.70 10.01
C PRO A 753 -14.14 12.26 8.71
N ALA A 754 -14.81 13.18 8.00
CA ALA A 754 -15.42 12.90 6.70
C ALA A 754 -14.38 12.56 5.62
N ASN A 755 -13.14 13.04 5.77
CA ASN A 755 -12.04 12.73 4.85
C ASN A 755 -11.44 11.34 5.12
N TYR A 756 -11.89 10.66 6.17
CA TYR A 756 -11.46 9.32 6.56
C TYR A 756 -12.67 8.37 6.49
N PRO A 757 -13.26 8.11 5.31
CA PRO A 757 -14.50 7.32 5.18
C PRO A 757 -14.36 5.90 5.76
N ASN A 758 -13.13 5.35 5.75
CA ASN A 758 -12.81 4.04 6.31
C ASN A 758 -12.72 4.03 7.85
N ILE A 759 -12.56 5.19 8.50
CA ILE A 759 -12.64 5.32 9.97
C ILE A 759 -14.10 5.24 10.43
N ARG A 760 -15.03 5.93 9.75
CA ARG A 760 -16.47 5.87 10.07
C ARG A 760 -17.11 4.52 9.76
N ARG A 761 -16.57 3.76 8.79
CA ARG A 761 -17.10 2.45 8.37
C ARG A 761 -16.81 1.30 9.33
N ARG A 762 -15.89 1.45 10.29
CA ARG A 762 -15.69 0.42 11.35
C ARG A 762 -16.71 0.53 12.48
N ALA A 763 -17.36 1.69 12.64
CA ALA A 763 -18.27 2.01 13.74
C ALA A 763 -19.77 1.85 13.40
N ARG A 764 -20.13 1.09 12.35
CA ARG A 764 -21.53 0.82 11.99
C ARG A 764 -21.78 -0.64 11.64
#